data_AF-A0A1A8JLT4-F1
#
_entry.id   AF-A0A1A8JLT4-F1
#
_cell.length_a   1.000
_cell.length_b   1.000
_cell.length_c   1.000
_cell.angle_alpha   90.00
_cell.angle_beta   90.00
_cell.angle_gamma   90.00
#
_symmetry.space_group_name_H-M   'P 1'
#
loop_
_entity.id
_entity.type
_entity.pdbx_description
1 polymer ?
#
loop_
_entity_poly.entity_id
_entity_poly.type
_entity_poly.pdbx_seq_one_letter_code
_entity_poly.pdbx_strand_id
1 'polypeptide(L)'
;AGYHMVIVKDALCNVSEISRLVHLYVPNATLESSAGAELSYILPKESTSRFELLFAELEMNKEELGIASYGASVTTMEEVFLRVGKLVDSSLDIQAIQLPALQYQHERRSHDWTMDDASSISALTDVTDFTDSGTLISDDCSNIKLNTGMRLHLQQFYAMFLKRALYSWRNWKVMVAQFLVPLIFTVMAIVVARTLPNSRNDPQLRLDLSRYGPTRVPVALQSSSGPLASALAELYSSQLSSQLGQLINITDFTDYVLTQTEEEGGSFNERCVVGAAFHGRTSRFSEVTAYFNNQGYHTSATALMMVDNALFKLIAGPNASIETGNFPMPRNLSESARSQITEGRTGFAIAINLMYGMASLSSTFALLLVTESSIKSKHVQKVSGVYLSNFWLSALLWDLVNFMLPCLLMLVVFRAFGVDAFVENNHLVDVLLMLLLYGWAVVPLMYLLSFFFSTAASAYTRLTIFNVISGTATFLAVTIMTIPALHLDHLAHLLDKVFLIFPNYCLGMCVSQFYQNFEFIKFCTSSPFSELICKTLNITYQLNYFSMSEPGVGRFLVSLSVQGAVFNILLFAIEMQCVRTLWRLLTSLVRKRKQLPLIEDAALLPEDRDVAEERKRVLECQPVVESMVGSPLILQELSKVYSSGGSILAVDRLSLAVRKGECFGLLGFNGAGKTTTFKMLTGDESVTSGDAFIDGYSILRDIKKVQQRIGYCPQFDAVLDHMTGRETLSMYARLRGIPEKYVSGCVENVLRSLLLEPHADKVVRSYSGGNKRKLSAGMALIGGPPVIFLDEPSTGMDPVARRLLWDAVTRTRESGKAIIITSHSMEECE
;
A
#
# COMPACT_ATOMS: atom_id res chain seq x y z
N ALA A 1 27.62 6.95 37.81
CA ALA A 1 28.09 5.71 37.17
C ALA A 1 29.28 5.19 37.97
N GLY A 2 29.05 4.17 38.79
CA GLY A 2 30.07 3.46 39.55
C GLY A 2 30.12 1.99 39.14
N TYR A 3 31.09 1.24 39.63
CA TYR A 3 31.08 -0.21 39.54
C TYR A 3 30.37 -0.76 40.77
N HIS A 4 29.51 -1.75 40.59
CA HIS A 4 28.84 -2.45 41.68
C HIS A 4 29.59 -3.75 41.94
N MET A 5 30.18 -3.87 43.13
CA MET A 5 30.92 -5.04 43.55
C MET A 5 30.07 -5.83 44.53
N VAL A 6 29.79 -7.09 44.21
CA VAL A 6 29.05 -8.03 45.06
C VAL A 6 30.03 -9.07 45.58
N ILE A 7 30.00 -9.32 46.89
CA ILE A 7 30.79 -10.32 47.58
C ILE A 7 29.83 -11.29 48.26
N VAL A 8 29.93 -12.57 47.93
CA VAL A 8 29.15 -13.64 48.56
C VAL A 8 29.91 -14.14 49.81
N LYS A 9 29.23 -14.13 50.95
CA LYS A 9 29.74 -14.53 52.26
C LYS A 9 29.76 -16.04 52.40
N ASP A 10 30.84 -16.56 52.96
CA ASP A 10 30.90 -17.93 53.47
C ASP A 10 30.52 -17.99 54.97
N ALA A 11 30.39 -19.19 55.55
CA ALA A 11 29.88 -19.42 56.90
C ALA A 11 30.68 -18.73 58.03
N LEU A 12 31.94 -18.35 57.77
CA LEU A 12 32.85 -17.67 58.70
C LEU A 12 33.31 -16.28 58.20
N CYS A 13 32.43 -15.56 57.48
CA CYS A 13 32.76 -14.27 56.86
C CYS A 13 32.97 -13.12 57.87
N ASN A 14 34.10 -12.42 57.78
CA ASN A 14 34.41 -11.25 58.61
C ASN A 14 34.14 -9.93 57.84
N VAL A 15 32.91 -9.42 57.97
CA VAL A 15 32.43 -8.22 57.27
C VAL A 15 33.27 -6.97 57.55
N SER A 16 33.76 -6.79 58.78
CA SER A 16 34.54 -5.61 59.16
C SER A 16 35.92 -5.55 58.51
N GLU A 17 36.60 -6.69 58.38
CA GLU A 17 37.91 -6.78 57.72
C GLU A 17 37.77 -6.55 56.21
N ILE A 18 36.74 -7.13 55.58
CA ILE A 18 36.43 -6.89 54.16
C ILE A 18 36.15 -5.41 53.92
N SER A 19 35.32 -4.77 54.75
CA SER A 19 35.01 -3.35 54.62
C SER A 19 36.27 -2.49 54.74
N ARG A 20 37.15 -2.81 55.70
CA ARG A 20 38.41 -2.10 55.91
C ARG A 20 39.34 -2.23 54.71
N LEU A 21 39.44 -3.43 54.14
CA LEU A 21 40.26 -3.70 52.96
C LEU A 21 39.72 -2.97 51.73
N VAL A 22 38.41 -2.98 51.50
CA VAL A 22 37.78 -2.23 50.40
C VAL A 22 38.03 -0.73 50.54
N HIS A 23 37.89 -0.15 51.73
CA HIS A 23 38.18 1.26 51.97
C HIS A 23 39.68 1.63 51.90
N LEU A 24 40.59 0.68 52.12
CA LEU A 24 42.04 0.92 52.00
C LEU A 24 42.45 1.20 50.54
N TYR A 25 41.92 0.40 49.61
CA TYR A 25 42.21 0.56 48.18
C TYR A 25 41.27 1.56 47.50
N VAL A 26 40.02 1.67 47.95
CA VAL A 26 39.02 2.57 47.39
C VAL A 26 38.35 3.35 48.54
N PRO A 27 38.95 4.47 48.99
CA PRO A 27 38.47 5.20 50.16
C PRO A 27 37.06 5.76 50.00
N ASN A 28 36.66 6.10 48.76
CA ASN A 28 35.33 6.61 48.42
C ASN A 28 34.32 5.49 48.09
N ALA A 29 34.64 4.22 48.35
CA ALA A 29 33.68 3.13 48.21
C ALA A 29 32.52 3.32 49.20
N THR A 30 31.30 2.99 48.80
CA THR A 30 30.14 3.05 49.71
C THR A 30 29.55 1.66 49.86
N LEU A 31 29.38 1.19 51.10
CA LEU A 31 28.67 -0.05 51.38
C LEU A 31 27.18 0.18 51.15
N GLU A 32 26.61 -0.51 50.17
CA GLU A 32 25.24 -0.31 49.73
C GLU A 32 24.27 -1.21 50.47
N SER A 33 24.63 -2.49 50.65
CA SER A 33 23.85 -3.43 51.43
C SER A 33 24.71 -4.52 52.05
N SER A 34 24.31 -4.95 53.25
CA SER A 34 24.82 -6.16 53.91
C SER A 34 23.61 -6.94 54.40
N ALA A 35 23.05 -7.77 53.52
CA ALA A 35 21.83 -8.53 53.81
C ALA A 35 22.03 -10.00 53.42
N GLY A 36 21.68 -10.92 54.33
CA GLY A 36 21.83 -12.36 54.10
C GLY A 36 23.27 -12.77 53.78
N ALA A 37 23.42 -13.53 52.69
CA ALA A 37 24.67 -14.13 52.22
C ALA A 37 25.51 -13.21 51.32
N GLU A 38 25.15 -11.94 51.14
CA GLU A 38 25.86 -11.04 50.21
C GLU A 38 26.22 -9.68 50.85
N LEU A 39 27.30 -9.09 50.34
CA LEU A 39 27.81 -7.75 50.62
C LEU A 39 27.93 -7.00 49.31
N SER A 40 27.30 -5.83 49.20
CA SER A 40 27.38 -4.99 48.00
C SER A 40 28.07 -3.66 48.30
N TYR A 41 29.01 -3.28 47.43
CA TYR A 41 29.72 -2.00 47.44
C TYR A 41 29.57 -1.27 46.11
N ILE A 42 29.41 0.05 46.17
CA ILE A 42 29.55 0.93 45.01
C ILE A 42 30.98 1.49 45.01
N LEU A 43 31.72 1.17 43.95
CA LEU A 43 33.07 1.66 43.70
C LEU A 43 33.05 2.83 42.70
N PRO A 44 33.60 4.00 43.04
CA PRO A 44 33.66 5.15 42.12
C PRO A 44 34.56 4.88 40.92
N LYS A 45 34.13 5.35 39.74
CA LYS A 45 34.92 5.24 38.49
C LYS A 45 36.30 5.89 38.58
N GLU A 46 36.46 6.92 39.42
CA GLU A 46 37.72 7.62 39.65
C GLU A 46 38.82 6.71 40.22
N SER A 47 38.45 5.61 40.88
CA SER A 47 39.38 4.65 41.50
C SER A 47 39.63 3.40 40.65
N THR A 48 39.25 3.40 39.37
CA THR A 48 39.38 2.22 38.48
C THR A 48 40.81 1.68 38.40
N SER A 49 41.83 2.55 38.44
CA SER A 49 43.25 2.14 38.43
C SER A 49 43.68 1.33 39.65
N ARG A 50 42.91 1.36 40.75
CA ARG A 50 43.20 0.64 42.00
C ARG A 50 42.41 -0.66 42.14
N PHE A 51 41.49 -0.95 41.21
CA PHE A 51 40.65 -2.15 41.27
C PHE A 51 41.45 -3.43 41.08
N GLU A 52 42.45 -3.42 40.21
CA GLU A 52 43.33 -4.57 39.98
C GLU A 52 44.02 -5.00 41.29
N LEU A 53 44.55 -4.04 42.06
CA LEU A 53 45.17 -4.29 43.35
C LEU A 53 44.16 -4.74 44.41
N LEU A 54 42.96 -4.13 44.43
CA LEU A 54 41.88 -4.52 45.34
C LEU A 54 41.45 -5.98 45.11
N PHE A 55 41.23 -6.37 43.85
CA PHE A 55 40.80 -7.73 43.51
C PHE A 55 41.91 -8.75 43.73
N ALA A 56 43.17 -8.41 43.43
CA ALA A 56 44.30 -9.28 43.73
C ALA A 56 44.40 -9.59 45.24
N GLU A 57 44.23 -8.59 46.10
CA GLU A 57 44.28 -8.77 47.55
C GLU A 57 43.06 -9.53 48.11
N LEU A 58 41.87 -9.30 47.54
CA LEU A 58 40.65 -10.04 47.89
C LEU A 58 40.74 -11.52 47.50
N GLU A 59 41.38 -11.84 46.37
CA GLU A 59 41.60 -13.23 45.95
C GLU A 59 42.69 -13.91 46.78
N MET A 60 43.77 -13.20 47.13
CA MET A 60 44.84 -13.76 47.97
C MET A 60 44.36 -14.10 49.38
N ASN A 61 43.51 -13.27 49.98
CA ASN A 61 43.01 -13.46 51.35
C ASN A 61 41.59 -14.08 51.39
N LYS A 62 41.15 -14.71 50.30
CA LYS A 62 39.77 -15.20 50.12
C LYS A 62 39.31 -16.17 51.21
N GLU A 63 40.16 -17.14 51.57
CA GLU A 63 39.86 -18.13 52.61
C GLU A 63 39.86 -17.51 54.02
N GLU A 64 40.79 -16.59 54.32
CA GLU A 64 40.88 -15.92 55.61
C GLU A 64 39.73 -14.92 55.86
N LEU A 65 39.24 -14.28 54.79
CA LEU A 65 38.11 -13.34 54.85
C LEU A 65 36.74 -14.03 54.81
N GLY A 66 36.69 -15.34 54.51
CA GLY A 66 35.46 -16.10 54.37
C GLY A 66 34.60 -15.63 53.20
N ILE A 67 35.22 -15.43 52.02
CA ILE A 67 34.56 -15.01 50.78
C ILE A 67 34.36 -16.22 49.87
N ALA A 68 33.11 -16.56 49.55
CA ALA A 68 32.80 -17.65 48.62
C ALA A 68 33.11 -17.26 47.17
N SER A 69 32.65 -16.08 46.76
CA SER A 69 32.92 -15.49 45.45
C SER A 69 32.76 -13.97 45.52
N TYR A 70 33.36 -13.27 44.56
CA TYR A 70 33.08 -11.85 44.36
C TYR A 70 32.99 -11.55 42.86
N GLY A 71 32.22 -10.52 42.51
CA GLY A 71 32.06 -10.05 41.14
C GLY A 71 31.91 -8.54 41.12
N ALA A 72 32.34 -7.91 40.02
CA ALA A 72 32.15 -6.48 39.81
C ALA A 72 31.48 -6.24 38.46
N SER A 73 30.31 -5.60 38.48
CA SER A 73 29.58 -5.19 37.28
C SER A 73 29.62 -3.66 37.13
N VAL A 74 29.50 -3.17 35.90
CA VAL A 74 29.32 -1.74 35.65
C VAL A 74 27.86 -1.41 35.87
N THR A 75 27.54 -0.40 36.69
CA THR A 75 26.14 0.06 36.80
C THR A 75 25.64 0.57 35.45
N THR A 76 24.74 -0.17 34.81
CA THR A 76 24.13 0.21 33.54
C THR A 76 22.97 1.18 33.77
N MET A 77 22.61 1.97 32.76
CA MET A 77 21.42 2.83 32.84
C MET A 77 20.13 1.99 33.05
N GLU A 78 20.11 0.75 32.58
CA GLU A 78 19.00 -0.18 32.77
C GLU A 78 18.86 -0.64 34.23
N GLU A 79 19.96 -0.94 34.94
CA GLU A 79 19.93 -1.25 36.38
C GLU A 79 19.41 -0.07 37.21
N VAL A 80 19.87 1.14 36.88
CA VAL A 80 19.36 2.37 37.53
C VAL A 80 17.86 2.53 37.26
N PHE A 81 17.40 2.25 36.04
CA PHE A 81 15.99 2.32 35.67
C PHE A 81 15.14 1.24 36.35
N LEU A 82 15.64 0.00 36.44
CA LEU A 82 15.03 -1.10 37.20
C LEU A 82 14.91 -0.75 38.69
N ARG A 83 15.92 -0.06 39.23
CA ARG A 83 15.95 0.36 40.63
C ARG A 83 15.02 1.53 40.91
N VAL A 84 14.96 2.52 40.01
CA VAL A 84 13.93 3.56 40.06
C VAL A 84 12.54 2.94 39.93
N GLY A 85 12.36 1.94 39.07
CA GLY A 85 11.12 1.15 39.00
C GLY A 85 10.76 0.48 40.34
N LYS A 86 11.71 -0.23 40.98
CA LYS A 86 11.52 -0.85 42.30
C LYS A 86 11.30 0.16 43.45
N LEU A 87 11.94 1.33 43.38
CA LEU A 87 11.77 2.43 44.35
C LEU A 87 10.43 3.15 44.16
N VAL A 88 9.97 3.24 42.91
CA VAL A 88 8.64 3.72 42.56
C VAL A 88 7.57 2.69 42.98
N ASP A 89 7.85 1.39 42.89
CA ASP A 89 6.98 0.32 43.43
C ASP A 89 6.90 0.29 44.97
N SER A 90 7.88 0.89 45.67
CA SER A 90 7.85 1.04 47.14
C SER A 90 7.31 2.39 47.63
N SER A 91 7.10 3.35 46.72
CA SER A 91 6.61 4.71 47.04
C SER A 91 5.29 5.10 46.36
N LEU A 92 4.82 4.34 45.38
CA LEU A 92 3.47 4.49 44.83
C LEU A 92 2.52 3.49 45.48
N ASP A 93 1.49 4.03 46.13
CA ASP A 93 0.29 3.28 46.49
C ASP A 93 -0.19 2.44 45.30
N ILE A 94 -0.17 1.13 45.51
CA ILE A 94 -0.64 0.07 44.63
C ILE A 94 -2.15 0.24 44.47
N GLN A 95 -2.62 1.21 43.67
CA GLN A 95 -4.07 1.38 43.47
C GLN A 95 -4.57 1.72 42.05
N ALA A 96 -3.75 2.23 41.14
CA ALA A 96 -4.32 2.81 39.91
C ALA A 96 -4.12 2.03 38.58
N ILE A 97 -3.11 1.16 38.47
CA ILE A 97 -2.79 0.51 37.16
C ILE A 97 -2.69 -1.02 37.26
N GLN A 98 -2.39 -1.57 38.43
CA GLN A 98 -2.18 -3.02 38.63
C GLN A 98 -3.38 -3.79 39.20
N LEU A 99 -4.37 -3.11 39.81
CA LEU A 99 -5.50 -3.80 40.44
C LEU A 99 -6.27 -4.73 39.49
N PRO A 100 -6.58 -4.38 38.24
CA PRO A 100 -7.34 -5.30 37.39
C PRO A 100 -6.58 -6.60 37.08
N ALA A 101 -5.25 -6.57 36.98
CA ALA A 101 -4.43 -7.72 36.60
C ALA A 101 -4.07 -8.62 37.80
N LEU A 102 -3.79 -8.02 38.96
CA LEU A 102 -3.49 -8.77 40.19
C LEU A 102 -4.75 -9.33 40.85
N GLN A 103 -5.90 -8.62 40.80
CA GLN A 103 -7.18 -9.17 41.24
C GLN A 103 -7.60 -10.36 40.37
N TYR A 104 -7.36 -10.27 39.05
CA TYR A 104 -7.58 -11.36 38.10
C TYR A 104 -6.68 -12.58 38.33
N GLN A 105 -5.40 -12.38 38.73
CA GLN A 105 -4.52 -13.48 39.15
C GLN A 105 -4.93 -14.07 40.51
N HIS A 106 -5.38 -13.25 41.46
CA HIS A 106 -5.73 -13.71 42.81
C HIS A 106 -7.06 -14.48 42.84
N GLU A 107 -8.05 -14.09 42.02
CA GLU A 107 -9.32 -14.82 41.85
C GLU A 107 -9.15 -16.18 41.14
N ARG A 108 -8.11 -16.34 40.31
CA ARG A 108 -7.80 -17.63 39.66
C ARG A 108 -7.06 -18.59 40.57
N ARG A 109 -6.09 -18.09 41.35
CA ARG A 109 -5.34 -18.93 42.29
C ARG A 109 -6.24 -19.51 43.39
N SER A 110 -7.41 -18.92 43.65
CA SER A 110 -8.44 -19.51 44.52
C SER A 110 -9.39 -20.48 43.79
N HIS A 111 -9.57 -20.36 42.48
CA HIS A 111 -10.48 -21.22 41.71
C HIS A 111 -9.85 -22.58 41.34
N ASP A 112 -8.55 -22.63 41.05
CA ASP A 112 -7.82 -23.87 40.72
C ASP A 112 -7.73 -24.85 41.92
N TRP A 113 -7.69 -24.34 43.16
CA TRP A 113 -7.63 -25.20 44.36
C TRP A 113 -8.98 -25.85 44.73
N THR A 114 -10.08 -25.43 44.11
CA THR A 114 -11.44 -25.91 44.49
C THR A 114 -11.99 -27.02 43.59
N MET A 115 -11.26 -27.42 42.54
CA MET A 115 -11.71 -28.42 41.57
C MET A 115 -11.01 -29.80 41.71
N ASP A 116 -9.89 -29.90 42.42
CA ASP A 116 -9.11 -31.15 42.50
C ASP A 116 -9.63 -32.14 43.58
N ASP A 117 -10.41 -31.69 44.57
CA ASP A 117 -10.83 -32.53 45.71
C ASP A 117 -12.11 -33.37 45.49
N ALA A 118 -12.75 -33.31 44.31
CA ALA A 118 -14.02 -34.01 44.05
C ALA A 118 -13.91 -35.25 43.12
N SER A 119 -12.71 -35.63 42.67
CA SER A 119 -12.55 -36.63 41.60
C SER A 119 -12.19 -38.06 42.03
N SER A 120 -12.46 -38.44 43.28
CA SER A 120 -12.15 -39.79 43.77
C SER A 120 -13.31 -40.46 44.52
N ILE A 121 -14.44 -40.70 43.83
CA ILE A 121 -15.38 -41.83 44.05
C ILE A 121 -16.26 -41.97 42.80
N SER A 122 -16.02 -43.01 42.00
CA SER A 122 -17.05 -43.91 41.42
C SER A 122 -16.46 -44.74 40.29
N ALA A 123 -16.31 -46.03 40.55
CA ALA A 123 -15.93 -47.04 39.58
C ALA A 123 -17.15 -47.53 38.77
N LEU A 124 -16.86 -48.11 37.59
CA LEU A 124 -17.69 -49.06 36.83
C LEU A 124 -19.09 -48.60 36.37
N THR A 125 -19.29 -48.39 35.07
CA THR A 125 -20.18 -49.21 34.20
C THR A 125 -20.27 -48.68 32.76
N ASP A 126 -20.15 -49.64 31.84
CA ASP A 126 -20.76 -49.82 30.52
C ASP A 126 -20.68 -48.83 29.35
N VAL A 127 -20.56 -49.49 28.19
CA VAL A 127 -20.57 -49.04 26.81
C VAL A 127 -22.02 -48.74 26.38
N THR A 128 -22.27 -47.59 25.73
CA THR A 128 -23.05 -47.46 24.46
C THR A 128 -23.24 -46.00 24.05
N ASP A 129 -23.46 -45.86 22.74
CA ASP A 129 -23.51 -44.67 21.90
C ASP A 129 -24.54 -43.54 22.21
N PHE A 130 -24.17 -42.37 21.69
CA PHE A 130 -25.01 -41.25 21.17
C PHE A 130 -25.49 -40.11 22.09
N THR A 131 -25.06 -38.90 21.66
CA THR A 131 -25.54 -37.52 21.86
C THR A 131 -25.17 -36.70 23.10
N ASP A 132 -24.80 -35.47 22.76
CA ASP A 132 -24.92 -34.21 23.50
C ASP A 132 -23.75 -33.66 24.34
N SER A 133 -23.18 -32.60 23.77
CA SER A 133 -22.99 -31.29 24.41
C SER A 133 -22.18 -31.22 25.73
N GLY A 134 -20.94 -30.72 25.61
CA GLY A 134 -20.33 -29.94 26.70
C GLY A 134 -19.15 -30.58 27.44
N THR A 135 -18.37 -31.48 26.83
CA THR A 135 -17.12 -31.92 27.45
C THR A 135 -16.08 -30.81 27.38
N LEU A 136 -15.84 -30.18 28.54
CA LEU A 136 -14.73 -29.30 28.87
C LEU A 136 -13.45 -29.82 28.21
N ILE A 137 -12.90 -29.00 27.32
CA ILE A 137 -11.67 -29.26 26.58
C ILE A 137 -10.55 -29.31 27.62
N SER A 138 -9.95 -30.49 27.80
CA SER A 138 -8.68 -30.66 28.51
C SER A 138 -7.68 -29.60 28.03
N ASP A 139 -7.02 -28.93 28.97
CA ASP A 139 -6.18 -27.74 28.81
C ASP A 139 -5.01 -27.83 27.81
N ASP A 140 -4.80 -28.99 27.19
CA ASP A 140 -3.75 -29.20 26.20
C ASP A 140 -4.32 -29.27 24.77
N CYS A 141 -4.07 -28.23 23.97
CA CYS A 141 -4.22 -28.27 22.50
C CYS A 141 -3.24 -29.28 21.82
N SER A 142 -2.53 -30.13 22.57
CA SER A 142 -1.56 -31.12 22.09
C SER A 142 -2.21 -32.36 21.44
N ASN A 143 -3.44 -32.71 21.84
CA ASN A 143 -4.17 -33.88 21.31
C ASN A 143 -5.05 -33.59 20.08
N ILE A 144 -4.95 -32.38 19.52
CA ILE A 144 -5.77 -31.99 18.36
C ILE A 144 -5.10 -32.50 17.08
N LYS A 145 -5.79 -33.40 16.37
CA LYS A 145 -5.36 -33.84 15.04
C LYS A 145 -5.48 -32.69 14.04
N LEU A 146 -4.34 -32.15 13.62
CA LEU A 146 -4.27 -31.07 12.63
C LEU A 146 -4.81 -31.53 11.27
N ASN A 147 -5.48 -30.62 10.57
CA ASN A 147 -5.90 -30.81 9.18
C ASN A 147 -4.67 -30.92 8.28
N THR A 148 -4.65 -31.93 7.41
CA THR A 148 -3.57 -32.16 6.44
C THR A 148 -4.13 -32.28 5.01
N GLY A 149 -3.25 -32.17 4.01
CA GLY A 149 -3.60 -32.32 2.61
C GLY A 149 -4.55 -31.23 2.08
N MET A 150 -5.56 -31.63 1.30
CA MET A 150 -6.46 -30.69 0.60
C MET A 150 -7.33 -29.85 1.54
N ARG A 151 -7.72 -30.39 2.70
CA ARG A 151 -8.46 -29.63 3.72
C ARG A 151 -7.62 -28.49 4.29
N LEU A 152 -6.34 -28.72 4.53
CA LEU A 152 -5.41 -27.68 4.95
C LEU A 152 -5.24 -26.60 3.87
N HIS A 153 -5.12 -26.99 2.61
CA HIS A 153 -5.03 -26.05 1.50
C HIS A 153 -6.24 -25.10 1.43
N LEU A 154 -7.46 -25.64 1.52
CA LEU A 154 -8.69 -24.83 1.50
C LEU A 154 -8.80 -23.94 2.74
N GLN A 155 -8.44 -24.47 3.91
CA GLN A 155 -8.44 -23.71 5.16
C GLN A 155 -7.43 -22.55 5.13
N GLN A 156 -6.22 -22.77 4.62
CA GLN A 156 -5.22 -21.73 4.45
C GLN A 156 -5.64 -20.67 3.43
N PHE A 157 -6.26 -21.09 2.32
CA PHE A 157 -6.82 -20.16 1.34
C PHE A 157 -7.91 -19.27 1.98
N TYR A 158 -8.85 -19.88 2.71
CA TYR A 158 -9.90 -19.17 3.43
C TYR A 158 -9.32 -18.20 4.47
N ALA A 159 -8.31 -18.62 5.23
CA ALA A 159 -7.66 -17.76 6.22
C ALA A 159 -6.97 -16.55 5.57
N MET A 160 -6.27 -16.75 4.45
CA MET A 160 -5.61 -15.65 3.73
C MET A 160 -6.60 -14.70 3.05
N PHE A 161 -7.71 -15.23 2.54
CA PHE A 161 -8.81 -14.45 2.00
C PHE A 161 -9.47 -13.60 3.09
N LEU A 162 -9.81 -14.22 4.23
CA LEU A 162 -10.41 -13.54 5.38
C LEU A 162 -9.49 -12.47 5.97
N LYS A 163 -8.18 -12.74 6.06
CA LYS A 163 -7.17 -11.74 6.45
C LYS A 163 -7.30 -10.47 5.62
N ARG A 164 -7.32 -10.62 4.29
CA ARG A 164 -7.44 -9.48 3.37
C ARG A 164 -8.78 -8.78 3.50
N ALA A 165 -9.87 -9.54 3.65
CA ALA A 165 -11.20 -8.97 3.85
C ALA A 165 -11.31 -8.13 5.13
N LEU A 166 -10.83 -8.67 6.25
CA LEU A 166 -10.81 -7.97 7.54
C LEU A 166 -9.91 -6.73 7.48
N TYR A 167 -8.72 -6.84 6.89
CA TYR A 167 -7.81 -5.70 6.73
C TYR A 167 -8.45 -4.58 5.90
N SER A 168 -9.06 -4.92 4.75
CA SER A 168 -9.77 -3.97 3.90
C SER A 168 -10.94 -3.31 4.63
N TRP A 169 -11.76 -4.10 5.33
CA TRP A 169 -12.93 -3.61 6.07
C TRP A 169 -12.55 -2.65 7.21
N ARG A 170 -11.51 -3.00 7.98
CA ARG A 170 -11.00 -2.15 9.08
C ARG A 170 -10.33 -0.89 8.54
N ASN A 171 -9.70 -0.97 7.36
CA ASN A 171 -9.13 0.18 6.67
C ASN A 171 -10.12 0.84 5.71
N TRP A 172 -11.36 1.06 6.17
CA TRP A 172 -12.47 1.60 5.38
C TRP A 172 -12.15 2.95 4.71
N LYS A 173 -11.27 3.76 5.32
CA LYS A 173 -10.85 5.06 4.75
C LYS A 173 -10.16 4.90 3.39
N VAL A 174 -9.29 3.90 3.26
CA VAL A 174 -8.62 3.60 1.99
C VAL A 174 -9.63 3.03 0.98
N MET A 175 -10.56 2.17 1.42
CA MET A 175 -11.62 1.64 0.54
C MET A 175 -12.52 2.75 -0.01
N VAL A 176 -12.96 3.68 0.85
CA VAL A 176 -13.78 4.83 0.42
C VAL A 176 -13.01 5.72 -0.55
N ALA A 177 -11.73 5.99 -0.31
CA ALA A 177 -10.90 6.75 -1.25
C ALA A 177 -10.76 6.03 -2.60
N GLN A 178 -10.58 4.70 -2.60
CA GLN A 178 -10.54 3.87 -3.81
C GLN A 178 -11.82 3.98 -4.64
N PHE A 179 -12.99 4.08 -4.01
CA PHE A 179 -14.26 4.18 -4.72
C PHE A 179 -14.56 5.60 -5.20
N LEU A 180 -14.26 6.61 -4.37
CA LEU A 180 -14.58 8.01 -4.66
C LEU A 180 -13.69 8.60 -5.75
N VAL A 181 -12.38 8.29 -5.77
CA VAL A 181 -11.45 8.94 -6.70
C VAL A 181 -11.81 8.68 -8.17
N PRO A 182 -12.01 7.43 -8.64
CA PRO A 182 -12.44 7.18 -10.02
C PRO A 182 -13.82 7.78 -10.33
N LEU A 183 -14.73 7.77 -9.35
CA LEU A 183 -16.08 8.34 -9.51
C LEU A 183 -16.02 9.86 -9.73
N ILE A 184 -15.21 10.58 -8.96
CA ILE A 184 -15.06 12.03 -9.09
C ILE A 184 -14.48 12.38 -10.46
N PHE A 185 -13.43 11.67 -10.90
CA PHE A 185 -12.84 11.92 -12.21
C PHE A 185 -13.79 11.59 -13.36
N THR A 186 -14.58 10.51 -13.26
CA THR A 186 -15.59 10.18 -14.29
C THR A 186 -16.73 11.19 -14.35
N VAL A 187 -17.25 11.63 -13.20
CA VAL A 187 -18.25 12.71 -13.14
C VAL A 187 -17.69 14.00 -13.71
N MET A 188 -16.47 14.39 -13.33
CA MET A 188 -15.79 15.56 -13.88
C MET A 188 -15.63 15.47 -15.40
N ALA A 189 -15.27 14.31 -15.93
CA ALA A 189 -15.16 14.08 -17.37
C ALA A 189 -16.48 14.33 -18.10
N ILE A 190 -17.57 13.81 -17.55
CA ILE A 190 -18.91 13.94 -18.13
C ILE A 190 -19.40 15.38 -18.05
N VAL A 191 -19.16 16.06 -16.92
CA VAL A 191 -19.49 17.48 -16.76
C VAL A 191 -18.75 18.31 -17.80
N VAL A 192 -17.44 18.13 -17.97
CA VAL A 192 -16.65 18.83 -19.01
C VAL A 192 -17.17 18.50 -20.41
N ALA A 193 -17.50 17.24 -20.68
CA ALA A 193 -18.04 16.82 -21.97
C ALA A 193 -19.40 17.46 -22.28
N ARG A 194 -20.24 17.72 -21.28
CA ARG A 194 -21.56 18.35 -21.45
C ARG A 194 -21.54 19.87 -21.43
N THR A 195 -20.58 20.51 -20.76
CA THR A 195 -20.46 21.97 -20.74
C THR A 195 -19.84 22.52 -22.02
N LEU A 196 -19.04 21.73 -22.73
CA LEU A 196 -18.54 22.10 -24.04
C LEU A 196 -19.71 22.20 -25.04
N PRO A 197 -19.83 23.30 -25.80
CA PRO A 197 -20.96 23.50 -26.70
C PRO A 197 -20.97 22.41 -27.76
N ASN A 198 -22.03 21.59 -27.74
CA ASN A 198 -22.30 20.64 -28.82
C ASN A 198 -22.65 21.43 -30.09
N SER A 199 -22.13 20.97 -31.22
CA SER A 199 -22.33 21.46 -32.59
C SER A 199 -23.76 21.25 -33.12
N ARG A 200 -24.77 21.59 -32.31
CA ARG A 200 -26.16 21.70 -32.76
C ARG A 200 -26.31 22.97 -33.60
N ASN A 201 -27.37 23.02 -34.41
CA ASN A 201 -27.67 24.17 -35.26
C ASN A 201 -27.63 25.48 -34.44
N ASP A 202 -26.81 26.42 -34.90
CA ASP A 202 -26.63 27.71 -34.24
C ASP A 202 -27.96 28.49 -34.26
N PRO A 203 -28.43 29.01 -33.12
CA PRO A 203 -29.68 29.76 -33.08
C PRO A 203 -29.54 31.10 -33.81
N GLN A 204 -30.68 31.66 -34.23
CA GLN A 204 -30.71 33.00 -34.82
C GLN A 204 -30.15 34.04 -33.85
N LEU A 205 -29.16 34.81 -34.31
CA LEU A 205 -28.57 35.93 -33.58
C LEU A 205 -29.16 37.25 -34.08
N ARG A 206 -29.93 37.94 -33.24
CA ARG A 206 -30.40 39.30 -33.55
C ARG A 206 -29.23 40.30 -33.50
N LEU A 207 -29.11 41.12 -34.54
CA LEU A 207 -28.08 42.15 -34.67
C LEU A 207 -28.57 43.41 -33.95
N ASP A 208 -28.18 43.53 -32.69
CA ASP A 208 -28.56 44.62 -31.82
C ASP A 208 -27.34 45.08 -31.01
N LEU A 209 -27.22 46.38 -30.80
CA LEU A 209 -26.12 46.98 -30.04
C LEU A 209 -26.14 46.54 -28.56
N SER A 210 -27.33 46.22 -28.03
CA SER A 210 -27.53 45.77 -26.64
C SER A 210 -26.72 44.52 -26.27
N ARG A 211 -26.38 43.68 -27.25
CA ARG A 211 -25.57 42.46 -27.05
C ARG A 211 -24.12 42.74 -26.67
N TYR A 212 -23.62 43.93 -26.98
CA TYR A 212 -22.26 44.36 -26.67
C TYR A 212 -22.16 45.05 -25.30
N GLY A 213 -23.28 45.23 -24.59
CA GLY A 213 -23.35 45.96 -23.33
C GLY A 213 -23.46 47.47 -23.53
N PRO A 214 -23.13 48.30 -22.52
CA PRO A 214 -23.20 49.74 -22.63
C PRO A 214 -22.09 50.28 -23.54
N THR A 215 -22.47 50.78 -24.71
CA THR A 215 -21.53 51.30 -25.72
C THR A 215 -21.65 52.81 -25.88
N ARG A 216 -20.53 53.48 -26.12
CA ARG A 216 -20.44 54.89 -26.52
C ARG A 216 -20.45 54.94 -28.05
N VAL A 217 -21.43 55.65 -28.60
CA VAL A 217 -21.62 55.76 -30.05
C VAL A 217 -21.29 57.18 -30.49
N PRO A 218 -20.10 57.41 -31.07
CA PRO A 218 -19.75 58.70 -31.65
C PRO A 218 -20.57 58.98 -32.91
N VAL A 219 -21.23 60.14 -32.92
CA VAL A 219 -22.01 60.64 -34.05
C VAL A 219 -21.42 61.96 -34.53
N ALA A 220 -20.91 61.97 -35.76
CA ALA A 220 -20.35 63.15 -36.39
C ALA A 220 -21.38 63.84 -37.28
N LEU A 221 -21.69 65.11 -36.98
CA LEU A 221 -22.57 65.94 -37.80
C LEU A 221 -21.77 67.12 -38.35
N GLN A 222 -21.69 67.25 -39.67
CA GLN A 222 -20.96 68.36 -40.31
C GLN A 222 -21.65 69.70 -40.01
N SER A 223 -20.87 70.74 -39.68
CA SER A 223 -21.36 72.07 -39.25
C SER A 223 -22.17 72.85 -40.31
N SER A 224 -22.19 72.39 -41.57
CA SER A 224 -22.96 72.94 -42.69
C SER A 224 -23.98 71.93 -43.25
N SER A 225 -24.50 71.06 -42.37
CA SER A 225 -25.45 70.00 -42.73
C SER A 225 -26.81 70.57 -43.11
N GLY A 226 -27.39 70.03 -44.18
CA GLY A 226 -28.75 70.32 -44.61
C GLY A 226 -29.79 69.68 -43.68
N PRO A 227 -31.07 70.08 -43.79
CA PRO A 227 -32.15 69.65 -42.89
C PRO A 227 -32.40 68.13 -42.94
N LEU A 228 -32.03 67.48 -44.05
CA LEU A 228 -32.15 66.04 -44.23
C LEU A 228 -31.12 65.26 -43.39
N ALA A 229 -29.86 65.74 -43.38
CA ALA A 229 -28.77 65.11 -42.63
C ALA A 229 -28.97 65.27 -41.11
N SER A 230 -29.48 66.43 -40.67
CA SER A 230 -29.84 66.65 -39.26
C SER A 230 -31.00 65.76 -38.82
N ALA A 231 -32.05 65.61 -39.64
CA ALA A 231 -33.17 64.72 -39.33
C ALA A 231 -32.74 63.25 -39.24
N LEU A 232 -31.83 62.79 -40.12
CA LEU A 232 -31.26 61.45 -40.05
C LEU A 232 -30.41 61.23 -38.79
N ALA A 233 -29.59 62.21 -38.41
CA ALA A 233 -28.77 62.12 -37.21
C ALA A 233 -29.62 62.09 -35.92
N GLU A 234 -30.72 62.85 -35.88
CA GLU A 234 -31.68 62.81 -34.75
C GLU A 234 -32.40 61.46 -34.67
N LEU A 235 -32.87 60.92 -35.79
CA LEU A 235 -33.50 59.60 -35.83
C LEU A 235 -32.52 58.48 -35.45
N TYR A 236 -31.27 58.56 -35.92
CA TYR A 236 -30.21 57.63 -35.52
C TYR A 236 -29.92 57.72 -34.02
N SER A 237 -29.84 58.93 -33.48
CA SER A 237 -29.59 59.14 -32.04
C SER A 237 -30.75 58.65 -31.17
N SER A 238 -31.99 58.76 -31.66
CA SER A 238 -33.19 58.32 -30.94
C SER A 238 -33.19 56.81 -30.64
N GLN A 239 -32.58 55.99 -31.51
CA GLN A 239 -32.57 54.53 -31.35
C GLN A 239 -31.52 54.05 -30.33
N LEU A 240 -30.48 54.84 -30.07
CA LEU A 240 -29.34 54.45 -29.21
C LEU A 240 -29.76 54.15 -27.77
N SER A 241 -30.63 55.00 -27.20
CA SER A 241 -31.10 54.85 -25.82
C SER A 241 -31.80 53.50 -25.56
N SER A 242 -32.51 52.98 -26.57
CA SER A 242 -33.20 51.68 -26.49
C SER A 242 -32.26 50.47 -26.55
N GLN A 243 -31.03 50.66 -27.06
CA GLN A 243 -30.05 49.59 -27.31
C GLN A 243 -28.79 49.74 -26.44
N LEU A 244 -28.88 50.41 -25.29
CA LEU A 244 -27.75 50.67 -24.37
C LEU A 244 -26.61 51.51 -24.99
N GLY A 245 -26.92 52.31 -26.01
CA GLY A 245 -26.00 53.26 -26.64
C GLY A 245 -26.02 54.63 -25.97
N GLN A 246 -24.86 55.14 -25.57
CA GLN A 246 -24.65 56.51 -25.13
C GLN A 246 -24.16 57.36 -26.30
N LEU A 247 -24.94 58.38 -26.67
CA LEU A 247 -24.60 59.32 -27.72
C LEU A 247 -23.40 60.19 -27.33
N ILE A 248 -22.42 60.31 -28.24
CA ILE A 248 -21.32 61.29 -28.15
C ILE A 248 -21.30 62.10 -29.44
N ASN A 249 -21.60 63.39 -29.35
CA ASN A 249 -21.55 64.28 -30.51
C ASN A 249 -20.11 64.70 -30.78
N ILE A 250 -19.65 64.47 -32.00
CA ILE A 250 -18.28 64.78 -32.43
C ILE A 250 -18.30 65.58 -33.74
N THR A 251 -17.19 66.25 -34.04
CA THR A 251 -17.03 67.02 -35.29
C THR A 251 -16.15 66.30 -36.31
N ASP A 252 -15.08 65.64 -35.85
CA ASP A 252 -14.19 64.83 -36.68
C ASP A 252 -14.07 63.43 -36.07
N PHE A 253 -14.42 62.42 -36.87
CA PHE A 253 -14.38 61.02 -36.46
C PHE A 253 -12.94 60.52 -36.31
N THR A 254 -12.03 61.01 -37.16
CA THR A 254 -10.64 60.52 -37.18
C THR A 254 -9.89 60.96 -35.94
N ASP A 255 -10.00 62.25 -35.60
CA ASP A 255 -9.38 62.83 -34.41
C ASP A 255 -9.94 62.23 -33.12
N TYR A 256 -11.26 62.04 -33.04
CA TYR A 256 -11.90 61.39 -31.89
C TYR A 256 -11.40 59.95 -31.69
N VAL A 257 -11.32 59.15 -32.76
CA VAL A 257 -10.82 57.77 -32.65
C VAL A 257 -9.35 57.76 -32.22
N LEU A 258 -8.49 58.60 -32.80
CA LEU A 258 -7.07 58.63 -32.45
C LEU A 258 -6.84 59.05 -31.00
N THR A 259 -7.48 60.14 -30.57
CA THR A 259 -7.36 60.66 -29.19
C THR A 259 -7.91 59.67 -28.16
N GLN A 260 -9.10 59.12 -28.38
CA GLN A 260 -9.71 58.17 -27.44
C GLN A 260 -9.00 56.82 -27.44
N THR A 261 -8.40 56.41 -28.56
CA THR A 261 -7.56 55.19 -28.59
C THR A 261 -6.28 55.40 -27.79
N GLU A 262 -5.67 56.58 -27.84
CA GLU A 262 -4.50 56.93 -27.01
C GLU A 262 -4.84 57.03 -25.52
N GLU A 263 -6.00 57.62 -25.17
CA GLU A 263 -6.43 57.82 -23.78
C GLU A 263 -6.97 56.54 -23.12
N GLU A 264 -7.85 55.80 -23.78
CA GLU A 264 -8.55 54.63 -23.21
C GLU A 264 -7.89 53.28 -23.55
N GLY A 265 -6.98 53.26 -24.53
CA GLY A 265 -6.28 52.04 -24.96
C GLY A 265 -7.24 50.91 -25.33
N GLY A 266 -7.04 49.73 -24.74
CA GLY A 266 -7.88 48.56 -25.00
C GLY A 266 -9.37 48.72 -24.62
N SER A 267 -9.68 49.59 -23.65
CA SER A 267 -11.06 49.84 -23.21
C SER A 267 -11.91 50.54 -24.28
N PHE A 268 -11.26 51.25 -25.21
CA PHE A 268 -11.94 51.86 -26.36
C PHE A 268 -12.66 50.79 -27.19
N ASN A 269 -12.07 49.60 -27.35
CA ASN A 269 -12.63 48.55 -28.18
C ASN A 269 -13.91 47.91 -27.61
N GLU A 270 -14.04 47.89 -26.29
CA GLU A 270 -15.23 47.35 -25.61
C GLU A 270 -16.36 48.37 -25.58
N ARG A 271 -16.04 49.67 -25.49
CA ARG A 271 -17.02 50.74 -25.35
C ARG A 271 -17.43 51.37 -26.68
N CYS A 272 -16.53 51.48 -27.65
CA CYS A 272 -16.79 52.10 -28.96
C CYS A 272 -16.87 51.01 -30.03
N VAL A 273 -18.08 50.48 -30.21
CA VAL A 273 -18.34 49.33 -31.11
C VAL A 273 -18.77 49.81 -32.50
N VAL A 274 -19.48 50.92 -32.56
CA VAL A 274 -20.17 51.46 -33.74
C VAL A 274 -20.19 52.98 -33.67
N GLY A 275 -20.21 53.65 -34.81
CA GLY A 275 -20.33 55.10 -34.93
C GLY A 275 -20.91 55.49 -36.29
N ALA A 276 -21.28 56.76 -36.46
CA ALA A 276 -21.83 57.24 -37.72
C ALA A 276 -21.41 58.69 -38.01
N ALA A 277 -21.14 59.00 -39.27
CA ALA A 277 -20.91 60.37 -39.73
C ALA A 277 -21.94 60.74 -40.81
N PHE A 278 -22.55 61.92 -40.66
CA PHE A 278 -23.60 62.42 -41.53
C PHE A 278 -23.09 63.64 -42.32
N HIS A 279 -23.03 63.50 -43.64
CA HIS A 279 -22.55 64.51 -44.58
C HIS A 279 -23.64 64.91 -45.58
N GLY A 280 -23.75 66.19 -45.92
CA GLY A 280 -24.72 66.62 -46.93
C GLY A 280 -25.10 68.08 -46.78
N ARG A 281 -24.72 68.92 -47.74
CA ARG A 281 -24.99 70.37 -47.73
C ARG A 281 -26.31 70.77 -48.42
N THR A 282 -26.92 69.86 -49.17
CA THR A 282 -28.15 70.14 -49.96
C THR A 282 -29.35 69.36 -49.42
N SER A 283 -30.56 69.87 -49.64
CA SER A 283 -31.80 69.17 -49.23
C SER A 283 -32.14 67.94 -50.07
N ARG A 284 -31.39 67.67 -51.15
CA ARG A 284 -31.66 66.58 -52.09
C ARG A 284 -30.74 65.36 -51.92
N PHE A 285 -29.59 65.52 -51.27
CA PHE A 285 -28.60 64.46 -51.13
C PHE A 285 -27.91 64.53 -49.76
N SER A 286 -27.91 63.39 -49.06
CA SER A 286 -27.17 63.16 -47.81
C SER A 286 -26.42 61.84 -47.94
N GLU A 287 -25.17 61.85 -47.50
CA GLU A 287 -24.29 60.69 -47.39
C GLU A 287 -24.13 60.33 -45.90
N VAL A 288 -24.24 59.05 -45.59
CA VAL A 288 -24.05 58.53 -44.21
C VAL A 288 -22.96 57.49 -44.25
N THR A 289 -21.94 57.68 -43.42
CA THR A 289 -20.83 56.73 -43.26
C THR A 289 -20.96 56.03 -41.92
N ALA A 290 -21.24 54.72 -41.94
CA ALA A 290 -21.26 53.89 -40.74
C ALA A 290 -19.84 53.40 -40.42
N TYR A 291 -19.37 53.66 -39.21
CA TYR A 291 -18.12 53.15 -38.67
C TYR A 291 -18.39 51.97 -37.74
N PHE A 292 -17.52 50.97 -37.79
CA PHE A 292 -17.61 49.80 -36.94
C PHE A 292 -16.23 49.41 -36.43
N ASN A 293 -16.19 48.82 -35.24
CA ASN A 293 -14.99 48.25 -34.69
C ASN A 293 -14.89 46.76 -35.06
N ASN A 294 -13.84 46.37 -35.78
CA ASN A 294 -13.67 45.01 -36.29
C ASN A 294 -13.24 43.96 -35.24
N GLN A 295 -13.24 44.31 -33.94
CA GLN A 295 -12.99 43.35 -32.86
C GLN A 295 -14.18 42.41 -32.62
N GLY A 296 -15.42 42.89 -32.82
CA GLY A 296 -16.60 42.04 -32.71
C GLY A 296 -16.99 41.43 -34.06
N TYR A 297 -17.32 40.13 -34.07
CA TYR A 297 -17.62 39.39 -35.32
C TYR A 297 -18.81 39.92 -36.12
N HIS A 298 -19.78 40.60 -35.48
CA HIS A 298 -21.02 41.05 -36.09
C HIS A 298 -21.22 42.58 -36.08
N THR A 299 -20.17 43.34 -35.74
CA THR A 299 -20.25 44.80 -35.56
C THR A 299 -20.48 45.53 -36.88
N SER A 300 -19.90 45.04 -37.98
CA SER A 300 -20.10 45.60 -39.32
C SER A 300 -21.57 45.57 -39.74
N ALA A 301 -22.22 44.42 -39.59
CA ALA A 301 -23.63 44.25 -39.89
C ALA A 301 -24.52 45.05 -38.93
N THR A 302 -24.14 45.15 -37.64
CA THR A 302 -24.86 45.93 -36.63
C THR A 302 -24.80 47.43 -36.92
N ALA A 303 -23.63 47.95 -37.31
CA ALA A 303 -23.45 49.36 -37.68
C ALA A 303 -24.31 49.76 -38.88
N LEU A 304 -24.32 48.91 -39.92
CA LEU A 304 -25.15 49.12 -41.10
C LEU A 304 -26.64 49.09 -40.75
N MET A 305 -27.06 48.11 -39.93
CA MET A 305 -28.45 47.97 -39.52
C MET A 305 -28.99 49.19 -38.79
N MET A 306 -28.19 49.81 -37.91
CA MET A 306 -28.63 51.04 -37.23
C MET A 306 -28.81 52.21 -38.19
N VAL A 307 -27.97 52.32 -39.23
CA VAL A 307 -28.14 53.36 -40.26
C VAL A 307 -29.39 53.10 -41.09
N ASP A 308 -29.60 51.86 -41.53
CA ASP A 308 -30.78 51.47 -42.31
C ASP A 308 -32.09 51.66 -41.53
N ASN A 309 -32.08 51.36 -40.23
CA ASN A 309 -33.23 51.58 -39.36
C ASN A 309 -33.56 53.08 -39.22
N ALA A 310 -32.55 53.94 -39.11
CA ALA A 310 -32.73 55.39 -39.10
C ALA A 310 -33.28 55.92 -40.44
N LEU A 311 -32.77 55.40 -41.55
CA LEU A 311 -33.27 55.71 -42.90
C LEU A 311 -34.73 55.26 -43.07
N PHE A 312 -35.08 54.07 -42.60
CA PHE A 312 -36.44 53.56 -42.69
C PHE A 312 -37.43 54.37 -41.85
N LYS A 313 -37.05 54.76 -40.63
CA LYS A 313 -37.84 55.67 -39.78
C LYS A 313 -38.13 57.00 -40.47
N LEU A 314 -37.17 57.52 -41.23
CA LEU A 314 -37.36 58.76 -41.98
C LEU A 314 -38.43 58.62 -43.08
N ILE A 315 -38.47 57.48 -43.76
CA ILE A 315 -39.37 57.24 -44.91
C ILE A 315 -40.76 56.79 -44.46
N ALA A 316 -40.83 55.83 -43.53
CA ALA A 316 -42.08 55.19 -43.10
C ALA A 316 -42.74 55.87 -41.88
N GLY A 317 -42.03 56.76 -41.21
CA GLY A 317 -42.48 57.48 -40.01
C GLY A 317 -41.83 56.99 -38.71
N PRO A 318 -41.90 57.78 -37.63
CA PRO A 318 -41.11 57.56 -36.40
C PRO A 318 -41.47 56.28 -35.64
N ASN A 319 -42.64 55.70 -35.90
CA ASN A 319 -43.14 54.47 -35.24
C ASN A 319 -42.76 53.18 -35.97
N ALA A 320 -42.11 53.27 -37.14
CA ALA A 320 -41.68 52.12 -37.91
C ALA A 320 -40.24 51.73 -37.53
N SER A 321 -39.91 50.44 -37.45
CA SER A 321 -38.53 49.98 -37.23
C SER A 321 -38.25 48.71 -38.02
N ILE A 322 -36.99 48.51 -38.39
CA ILE A 322 -36.49 47.27 -39.01
C ILE A 322 -35.61 46.55 -38.00
N GLU A 323 -35.79 45.24 -37.90
CA GLU A 323 -34.89 44.35 -37.16
C GLU A 323 -34.22 43.39 -38.13
N THR A 324 -32.95 43.08 -37.90
CA THR A 324 -32.24 42.01 -38.62
C THR A 324 -31.62 41.01 -37.66
N GLY A 325 -31.56 39.76 -38.12
CA GLY A 325 -30.89 38.70 -37.40
C GLY A 325 -30.12 37.83 -38.37
N ASN A 326 -28.89 37.48 -37.99
CA ASN A 326 -28.13 36.46 -38.67
C ASN A 326 -28.68 35.09 -38.26
N PHE A 327 -29.28 34.36 -39.21
CA PHE A 327 -29.68 32.98 -39.00
C PHE A 327 -28.86 32.10 -39.94
N PRO A 328 -27.78 31.46 -39.44
CA PRO A 328 -26.99 30.55 -40.26
C PRO A 328 -27.87 29.44 -40.84
N MET A 329 -27.64 29.09 -42.09
CA MET A 329 -28.28 27.93 -42.66
C MET A 329 -27.89 26.67 -41.87
N PRO A 330 -28.81 25.70 -41.68
CA PRO A 330 -28.46 24.42 -41.11
C PRO A 330 -27.28 23.81 -41.88
N ARG A 331 -26.34 23.21 -41.15
CA ARG A 331 -25.15 22.61 -41.77
C ARG A 331 -25.56 21.54 -42.77
N ASN A 332 -24.85 21.50 -43.90
CA ASN A 332 -25.03 20.41 -44.84
C ASN A 332 -24.64 19.07 -44.20
N LEU A 333 -25.23 17.95 -44.64
CA LEU A 333 -24.89 16.61 -44.13
C LEU A 333 -23.38 16.31 -44.21
N SER A 334 -22.67 16.85 -45.21
CA SER A 334 -21.22 16.73 -45.36
C SER A 334 -20.43 17.53 -44.31
N GLU A 335 -20.91 18.72 -43.93
CA GLU A 335 -20.30 19.55 -42.89
C GLU A 335 -20.59 18.97 -41.50
N SER A 336 -21.82 18.46 -41.29
CA SER A 336 -22.17 17.71 -40.08
C SER A 336 -21.32 16.45 -39.95
N ALA A 337 -21.09 15.73 -41.07
CA ALA A 337 -20.17 14.59 -41.09
C ALA A 337 -18.78 15.02 -40.65
N ARG A 338 -18.21 16.05 -41.29
CA ARG A 338 -16.84 16.51 -41.01
C ARG A 338 -16.69 17.01 -39.58
N SER A 339 -17.68 17.71 -39.04
CA SER A 339 -17.71 18.16 -37.64
C SER A 339 -17.77 16.97 -36.68
N GLN A 340 -18.68 16.01 -36.87
CA GLN A 340 -18.78 14.82 -36.00
C GLN A 340 -17.53 13.91 -36.08
N ILE A 341 -16.94 13.75 -37.27
CA ILE A 341 -15.69 13.00 -37.48
C ILE A 341 -14.50 13.68 -36.79
N THR A 342 -14.49 15.02 -36.72
CA THR A 342 -13.41 15.79 -36.10
C THR A 342 -13.64 16.03 -34.60
N GLU A 343 -14.89 15.91 -34.13
CA GLU A 343 -15.33 16.25 -32.77
C GLU A 343 -15.49 15.03 -31.83
N GLY A 344 -14.76 13.92 -32.05
CA GLY A 344 -14.61 12.80 -31.10
C GLY A 344 -14.01 13.17 -29.71
N ARG A 345 -14.08 14.45 -29.35
CA ARG A 345 -13.65 15.12 -28.13
C ARG A 345 -14.27 14.53 -26.87
N THR A 346 -15.54 14.09 -26.93
CA THR A 346 -16.24 13.51 -25.78
C THR A 346 -15.64 12.16 -25.39
N GLY A 347 -15.47 11.24 -26.35
CA GLY A 347 -14.81 9.94 -26.13
C GLY A 347 -13.37 10.09 -25.64
N PHE A 348 -12.62 11.03 -26.23
CA PHE A 348 -11.26 11.37 -25.79
C PHE A 348 -11.21 11.91 -24.36
N ALA A 349 -12.10 12.86 -24.00
CA ALA A 349 -12.16 13.44 -22.66
C ALA A 349 -12.55 12.41 -21.59
N ILE A 350 -13.50 11.52 -21.91
CA ILE A 350 -13.89 10.42 -21.02
C ILE A 350 -12.72 9.45 -20.82
N ALA A 351 -12.01 9.07 -21.90
CA ALA A 351 -10.87 8.17 -21.83
C ALA A 351 -9.75 8.70 -20.93
N ILE A 352 -9.33 9.97 -21.10
CA ILE A 352 -8.26 10.56 -20.30
C ILE A 352 -8.60 10.60 -18.82
N ASN A 353 -9.77 11.14 -18.46
CA ASN A 353 -10.16 11.28 -17.06
C ASN A 353 -10.37 9.92 -16.39
N LEU A 354 -10.91 8.94 -17.12
CA LEU A 354 -11.04 7.57 -16.63
C LEU A 354 -9.67 6.94 -16.37
N MET A 355 -8.68 7.13 -17.25
CA MET A 355 -7.32 6.64 -17.03
C MET A 355 -6.70 7.21 -15.75
N TYR A 356 -6.89 8.51 -15.45
CA TYR A 356 -6.42 9.11 -14.20
C TYR A 356 -7.05 8.46 -12.95
N GLY A 357 -8.38 8.29 -12.96
CA GLY A 357 -9.09 7.63 -11.87
C GLY A 357 -8.61 6.20 -11.65
N MET A 358 -8.45 5.45 -12.75
CA MET A 358 -8.01 4.04 -12.72
C MET A 358 -6.54 3.87 -12.36
N ALA A 359 -5.67 4.81 -12.74
CA ALA A 359 -4.26 4.82 -12.35
C ALA A 359 -4.09 4.98 -10.83
N SER A 360 -4.93 5.81 -10.20
CA SER A 360 -4.95 5.95 -8.74
C SER A 360 -5.51 4.70 -8.07
N LEU A 361 -6.64 4.17 -8.53
CA LEU A 361 -7.26 2.95 -7.99
C LEU A 361 -6.30 1.76 -8.04
N SER A 362 -5.70 1.48 -9.20
CA SER A 362 -4.76 0.36 -9.38
C SER A 362 -3.58 0.42 -8.41
N SER A 363 -2.99 1.60 -8.20
CA SER A 363 -1.83 1.78 -7.32
C SER A 363 -2.10 1.45 -5.86
N THR A 364 -3.36 1.49 -5.41
CA THR A 364 -3.71 1.18 -4.03
C THR A 364 -3.55 -0.30 -3.68
N PHE A 365 -3.66 -1.23 -4.65
CA PHE A 365 -3.51 -2.67 -4.40
C PHE A 365 -2.07 -3.06 -4.01
N ALA A 366 -1.08 -2.22 -4.33
CA ALA A 366 0.30 -2.42 -3.90
C ALA A 366 0.55 -2.08 -2.42
N LEU A 367 -0.31 -1.26 -1.78
CA LEU A 367 -0.08 -0.76 -0.42
C LEU A 367 0.08 -1.89 0.61
N LEU A 368 -0.88 -2.81 0.66
CA LEU A 368 -0.85 -3.92 1.63
C LEU A 368 0.36 -4.82 1.40
N LEU A 369 0.68 -5.14 0.15
CA LEU A 369 1.82 -6.02 -0.18
C LEU A 369 3.16 -5.42 0.24
N VAL A 370 3.34 -4.11 0.03
CA VAL A 370 4.55 -3.40 0.46
C VAL A 370 4.62 -3.37 1.99
N THR A 371 3.51 -3.10 2.69
CA THR A 371 3.50 -3.15 4.17
C THR A 371 3.82 -4.55 4.71
N GLU A 372 3.30 -5.61 4.09
CA GLU A 372 3.58 -7.00 4.49
C GLU A 372 5.04 -7.39 4.26
N SER A 373 5.66 -6.82 3.23
CA SER A 373 7.06 -7.07 2.89
C SER A 373 8.02 -6.28 3.76
N SER A 374 7.67 -5.03 4.10
CA SER A 374 8.49 -4.17 4.98
C SER A 374 8.50 -4.65 6.42
N ILE A 375 7.36 -5.13 6.92
CA ILE A 375 7.19 -5.66 8.29
C ILE A 375 7.60 -7.15 8.37
N LYS A 376 7.96 -7.77 7.24
CA LYS A 376 8.28 -9.22 7.15
C LYS A 376 7.14 -10.15 7.59
N SER A 377 5.91 -9.65 7.71
CA SER A 377 4.73 -10.48 8.02
C SER A 377 4.52 -11.58 6.98
N LYS A 378 4.80 -11.32 5.70
CA LYS A 378 4.77 -12.33 4.64
C LYS A 378 5.74 -13.49 4.90
N HIS A 379 6.90 -13.21 5.46
CA HIS A 379 7.88 -14.26 5.83
C HIS A 379 7.31 -15.12 6.96
N VAL A 380 6.78 -14.52 8.03
CA VAL A 380 6.16 -15.27 9.14
C VAL A 380 4.95 -16.11 8.69
N GLN A 381 4.17 -15.60 7.73
CA GLN A 381 3.08 -16.36 7.11
C GLN A 381 3.61 -17.59 6.32
N LYS A 382 4.72 -17.46 5.58
CA LYS A 382 5.38 -18.58 4.90
C LYS A 382 5.95 -19.59 5.91
N VAL A 383 6.60 -19.10 6.96
CA VAL A 383 7.14 -19.92 8.05
C VAL A 383 6.03 -20.69 8.76
N SER A 384 4.80 -20.16 8.83
CA SER A 384 3.65 -20.88 9.38
C SER A 384 3.08 -21.96 8.44
N GLY A 385 3.74 -22.26 7.32
CA GLY A 385 3.41 -23.36 6.42
C GLY A 385 2.45 -23.02 5.27
N VAL A 386 2.28 -21.73 4.95
CA VAL A 386 1.37 -21.28 3.89
C VAL A 386 1.96 -21.51 2.50
N TYR A 387 1.16 -22.12 1.63
CA TYR A 387 1.53 -22.26 0.22
C TYR A 387 1.52 -20.91 -0.50
N LEU A 388 2.56 -20.67 -1.29
CA LEU A 388 2.71 -19.46 -2.12
C LEU A 388 1.53 -19.25 -3.07
N SER A 389 0.96 -20.33 -3.63
CA SER A 389 -0.24 -20.28 -4.47
C SER A 389 -1.44 -19.74 -3.70
N ASN A 390 -1.69 -20.23 -2.48
CA ASN A 390 -2.80 -19.77 -1.65
C ASN A 390 -2.64 -18.29 -1.27
N PHE A 391 -1.41 -17.83 -1.01
CA PHE A 391 -1.13 -16.42 -0.71
C PHE A 391 -1.50 -15.51 -1.89
N TRP A 392 -1.03 -15.80 -3.11
CA TRP A 392 -1.26 -14.94 -4.27
C TRP A 392 -2.65 -15.08 -4.89
N LEU A 393 -3.23 -16.29 -4.92
CA LEU A 393 -4.58 -16.48 -5.47
C LEU A 393 -5.65 -15.83 -4.58
N SER A 394 -5.52 -15.94 -3.25
CA SER A 394 -6.43 -15.25 -2.33
C SER A 394 -6.30 -13.74 -2.43
N ALA A 395 -5.08 -13.23 -2.63
CA ALA A 395 -4.80 -11.84 -2.91
C ALA A 395 -5.48 -11.33 -4.18
N LEU A 396 -5.23 -12.01 -5.30
CA LEU A 396 -5.78 -11.67 -6.59
C LEU A 396 -7.31 -11.70 -6.58
N LEU A 397 -7.91 -12.75 -6.00
CA LEU A 397 -9.36 -12.88 -5.93
C LEU A 397 -10.01 -11.74 -5.15
N TRP A 398 -9.49 -11.41 -3.95
CA TRP A 398 -10.04 -10.33 -3.14
C TRP A 398 -9.87 -8.97 -3.80
N ASP A 399 -8.72 -8.71 -4.42
CA ASP A 399 -8.46 -7.44 -5.07
C ASP A 399 -9.33 -7.27 -6.34
N LEU A 400 -9.60 -8.36 -7.07
CA LEU A 400 -10.57 -8.36 -8.18
C LEU A 400 -12.00 -8.09 -7.68
N VAL A 401 -12.42 -8.70 -6.56
CA VAL A 401 -13.74 -8.43 -5.95
C VAL A 401 -13.85 -6.96 -5.52
N ASN A 402 -12.81 -6.40 -4.90
CA ASN A 402 -12.79 -4.98 -4.55
C ASN A 402 -12.79 -4.07 -5.78
N PHE A 403 -12.16 -4.50 -6.88
CA PHE A 403 -12.14 -3.77 -8.14
C PHE A 403 -13.49 -3.79 -8.88
N MET A 404 -14.31 -4.85 -8.69
CA MET A 404 -15.68 -4.92 -9.24
C MET A 404 -16.55 -3.77 -8.73
N LEU A 405 -16.45 -3.41 -7.44
CA LEU A 405 -17.33 -2.43 -6.82
C LEU A 405 -17.26 -1.02 -7.46
N PRO A 406 -16.08 -0.37 -7.62
CA PRO A 406 -15.98 0.91 -8.31
C PRO A 406 -16.43 0.79 -9.78
N CYS A 407 -16.16 -0.33 -10.46
CA CYS A 407 -16.64 -0.55 -11.82
C CYS A 407 -18.16 -0.50 -11.91
N LEU A 408 -18.87 -1.18 -11.01
CA LEU A 408 -20.34 -1.13 -10.95
C LEU A 408 -20.85 0.29 -10.67
N LEU A 409 -20.20 1.03 -9.76
CA LEU A 409 -20.55 2.43 -9.47
C LEU A 409 -20.36 3.34 -10.69
N MET A 410 -19.29 3.14 -11.47
CA MET A 410 -19.06 3.89 -12.71
C MET A 410 -20.13 3.60 -13.77
N LEU A 411 -20.62 2.36 -13.88
CA LEU A 411 -21.74 2.04 -14.78
C LEU A 411 -23.02 2.77 -14.37
N VAL A 412 -23.29 2.87 -13.06
CA VAL A 412 -24.42 3.65 -12.55
C VAL A 412 -24.27 5.13 -12.94
N VAL A 413 -23.06 5.69 -12.86
CA VAL A 413 -22.78 7.05 -13.33
C VAL A 413 -23.04 7.20 -14.83
N PHE A 414 -22.51 6.31 -15.69
CA PHE A 414 -22.76 6.39 -17.13
C PHE A 414 -24.26 6.30 -17.48
N ARG A 415 -25.01 5.48 -16.75
CA ARG A 415 -26.46 5.40 -16.89
C ARG A 415 -27.19 6.66 -16.38
N ALA A 416 -26.83 7.17 -15.22
CA ALA A 416 -27.45 8.34 -14.60
C ALA A 416 -27.25 9.61 -15.44
N PHE A 417 -26.06 9.76 -16.04
CA PHE A 417 -25.75 10.87 -16.94
C PHE A 417 -26.12 10.60 -18.40
N GLY A 418 -26.78 9.48 -18.74
CA GLY A 418 -27.27 9.19 -20.09
C GLY A 418 -26.21 9.32 -21.17
N VAL A 419 -25.08 8.60 -21.05
CA VAL A 419 -24.06 8.54 -22.10
C VAL A 419 -24.50 7.52 -23.14
N ASP A 420 -25.11 7.99 -24.23
CA ASP A 420 -25.74 7.15 -25.27
C ASP A 420 -24.82 6.01 -25.75
N ALA A 421 -23.54 6.31 -26.00
CA ALA A 421 -22.57 5.34 -26.49
C ALA A 421 -22.44 4.08 -25.61
N PHE A 422 -22.65 4.18 -24.29
CA PHE A 422 -22.53 3.06 -23.36
C PHE A 422 -23.87 2.49 -22.90
N VAL A 423 -24.95 3.26 -23.01
CA VAL A 423 -26.27 2.89 -22.47
C VAL A 423 -27.18 2.32 -23.57
N GLU A 424 -27.06 2.83 -24.80
CA GLU A 424 -27.88 2.40 -25.93
C GLU A 424 -27.57 0.92 -26.27
N ASN A 425 -28.58 0.16 -26.70
CA ASN A 425 -28.46 -1.28 -27.05
C ASN A 425 -27.84 -2.21 -25.99
N ASN A 426 -27.88 -1.83 -24.70
CA ASN A 426 -27.38 -2.62 -23.57
C ASN A 426 -25.84 -2.85 -23.59
N HIS A 427 -25.08 -1.92 -24.16
CA HIS A 427 -23.61 -1.94 -24.19
C HIS A 427 -22.93 -1.77 -22.81
N LEU A 428 -23.71 -1.64 -21.72
CA LEU A 428 -23.19 -1.58 -20.34
C LEU A 428 -22.40 -2.85 -19.97
N VAL A 429 -22.78 -4.01 -20.50
CA VAL A 429 -22.07 -5.28 -20.26
C VAL A 429 -20.70 -5.27 -20.95
N ASP A 430 -20.62 -4.67 -22.13
CA ASP A 430 -19.36 -4.55 -22.89
C ASP A 430 -18.39 -3.63 -22.15
N VAL A 431 -18.88 -2.50 -21.61
CA VAL A 431 -18.09 -1.60 -20.76
C VAL A 431 -17.64 -2.29 -19.49
N LEU A 432 -18.52 -3.06 -18.83
CA LEU A 432 -18.12 -3.86 -17.67
C LEU A 432 -16.98 -4.82 -18.04
N LEU A 433 -17.11 -5.57 -19.14
CA LEU A 433 -16.08 -6.50 -19.60
C LEU A 433 -14.73 -5.79 -19.86
N MET A 434 -14.75 -4.62 -20.51
CA MET A 434 -13.55 -3.81 -20.74
C MET A 434 -12.88 -3.43 -19.41
N LEU A 435 -13.66 -3.00 -18.42
CA LEU A 435 -13.14 -2.62 -17.11
C LEU A 435 -12.59 -3.83 -16.33
N LEU A 436 -13.28 -4.98 -16.34
CA LEU A 436 -12.85 -6.17 -15.61
C LEU A 436 -11.58 -6.80 -16.19
N LEU A 437 -11.44 -6.82 -17.51
CA LEU A 437 -10.21 -7.27 -18.16
C LEU A 437 -9.04 -6.33 -17.87
N TYR A 438 -9.30 -5.03 -17.76
CA TYR A 438 -8.30 -4.08 -17.28
C TYR A 438 -7.87 -4.39 -15.83
N GLY A 439 -8.83 -4.66 -14.93
CA GLY A 439 -8.56 -5.13 -13.56
C GLY A 439 -7.70 -6.39 -13.50
N TRP A 440 -8.02 -7.38 -14.34
CA TRP A 440 -7.28 -8.64 -14.51
C TRP A 440 -5.82 -8.43 -14.91
N ALA A 441 -5.52 -7.43 -15.74
CA ALA A 441 -4.16 -7.12 -16.18
C ALA A 441 -3.40 -6.23 -15.17
N VAL A 442 -4.05 -5.18 -14.66
CA VAL A 442 -3.37 -4.15 -13.86
C VAL A 442 -3.04 -4.63 -12.46
N VAL A 443 -3.89 -5.45 -11.82
CA VAL A 443 -3.64 -5.92 -10.45
C VAL A 443 -2.35 -6.76 -10.36
N PRO A 444 -2.13 -7.78 -11.22
CA PRO A 444 -0.86 -8.50 -11.27
C PRO A 444 0.35 -7.61 -11.60
N LEU A 445 0.19 -6.61 -12.48
CA LEU A 445 1.26 -5.64 -12.76
C LEU A 445 1.67 -4.88 -11.49
N MET A 446 0.70 -4.44 -10.68
CA MET A 446 0.97 -3.76 -9.42
C MET A 446 1.69 -4.67 -8.41
N TYR A 447 1.38 -5.98 -8.40
CA TYR A 447 2.08 -6.95 -7.56
C TYR A 447 3.55 -7.08 -7.95
N LEU A 448 3.85 -7.15 -9.25
CA LEU A 448 5.22 -7.20 -9.75
C LEU A 448 6.00 -5.94 -9.39
N LEU A 449 5.41 -4.77 -9.59
CA LEU A 449 6.08 -3.51 -9.29
C LEU A 449 6.24 -3.28 -7.78
N SER A 450 5.42 -3.90 -6.93
CA SER A 450 5.51 -3.78 -5.47
C SER A 450 6.87 -4.23 -4.90
N PHE A 451 7.58 -5.15 -5.57
CA PHE A 451 8.89 -5.63 -5.12
C PHE A 451 9.99 -4.56 -5.15
N PHE A 452 9.82 -3.48 -5.92
CA PHE A 452 10.81 -2.41 -6.02
C PHE A 452 10.72 -1.39 -4.87
N PHE A 453 9.76 -1.54 -3.96
CA PHE A 453 9.50 -0.57 -2.90
C PHE A 453 9.62 -1.18 -1.52
N SER A 454 10.26 -0.45 -0.61
CA SER A 454 10.36 -0.79 0.81
C SER A 454 9.35 -0.04 1.69
N THR A 455 8.76 1.05 1.19
CA THR A 455 7.85 1.92 1.94
C THR A 455 6.53 2.10 1.19
N ALA A 456 5.40 1.87 1.88
CA ALA A 456 4.08 1.82 1.25
C ALA A 456 3.62 3.16 0.67
N ALA A 457 3.83 4.27 1.39
CA ALA A 457 3.43 5.60 0.91
C ALA A 457 4.20 6.01 -0.36
N SER A 458 5.49 5.70 -0.43
CA SER A 458 6.33 5.93 -1.62
C SER A 458 5.91 5.06 -2.80
N ALA A 459 5.55 3.80 -2.52
CA ALA A 459 5.02 2.90 -3.55
C ALA A 459 3.75 3.46 -4.18
N TYR A 460 2.77 3.88 -3.37
CA TYR A 460 1.51 4.42 -3.88
C TYR A 460 1.72 5.64 -4.80
N THR A 461 2.51 6.63 -4.37
CA THR A 461 2.73 7.85 -5.16
C THR A 461 3.49 7.57 -6.44
N ARG A 462 4.58 6.80 -6.38
CA ARG A 462 5.41 6.48 -7.55
C ARG A 462 4.71 5.57 -8.55
N LEU A 463 3.94 4.58 -8.08
CA LEU A 463 3.13 3.72 -8.95
C LEU A 463 2.01 4.51 -9.61
N THR A 464 1.36 5.43 -8.90
CA THR A 464 0.34 6.30 -9.50
C THR A 464 0.96 7.16 -10.60
N ILE A 465 2.12 7.76 -10.35
CA ILE A 465 2.85 8.55 -11.37
C ILE A 465 3.23 7.69 -12.56
N PHE A 466 3.77 6.49 -12.33
CA PHE A 466 4.11 5.54 -13.39
C PHE A 466 2.89 5.16 -14.24
N ASN A 467 1.77 4.84 -13.59
CA ASN A 467 0.53 4.45 -14.25
C ASN A 467 -0.09 5.61 -15.04
N VAL A 468 -0.07 6.82 -14.48
CA VAL A 468 -0.53 8.03 -15.18
C VAL A 468 0.34 8.28 -16.40
N ILE A 469 1.66 8.39 -16.25
CA ILE A 469 2.56 8.70 -17.36
C ILE A 469 2.51 7.62 -18.45
N SER A 470 2.61 6.34 -18.06
CA SER A 470 2.58 5.23 -19.02
C SER A 470 1.24 5.08 -19.75
N GLY A 471 0.14 5.57 -19.18
CA GLY A 471 -1.18 5.56 -19.82
C GLY A 471 -1.44 6.83 -20.64
N THR A 472 -1.38 8.01 -20.01
CA THR A 472 -1.79 9.26 -20.65
C THR A 472 -0.78 9.74 -21.67
N ALA A 473 0.53 9.63 -21.42
CA ALA A 473 1.54 10.10 -22.37
C ALA A 473 1.58 9.23 -23.62
N THR A 474 1.41 7.92 -23.49
CA THR A 474 1.34 6.98 -24.62
C THR A 474 0.04 7.15 -25.41
N PHE A 475 -1.09 7.34 -24.73
CA PHE A 475 -2.38 7.65 -25.36
C PHE A 475 -2.34 8.96 -26.15
N LEU A 476 -1.83 10.03 -25.53
CA LEU A 476 -1.67 11.33 -26.19
C LEU A 476 -0.69 11.25 -27.37
N ALA A 477 0.43 10.55 -27.22
CA ALA A 477 1.40 10.38 -28.30
C ALA A 477 0.76 9.70 -29.53
N VAL A 478 0.03 8.60 -29.34
CA VAL A 478 -0.62 7.90 -30.45
C VAL A 478 -1.73 8.74 -31.05
N THR A 479 -2.63 9.31 -30.23
CA THR A 479 -3.76 10.12 -30.75
C THR A 479 -3.31 11.37 -31.51
N ILE A 480 -2.25 12.03 -31.07
CA ILE A 480 -1.67 13.17 -31.79
C ILE A 480 -1.05 12.70 -33.10
N MET A 481 -0.26 11.61 -33.10
CA MET A 481 0.40 11.12 -34.32
C MET A 481 -0.57 10.57 -35.38
N THR A 482 -1.78 10.15 -34.99
CA THR A 482 -2.86 9.74 -35.91
C THR A 482 -3.52 10.93 -36.62
N ILE A 483 -3.21 12.18 -36.27
CA ILE A 483 -3.76 13.35 -36.96
C ILE A 483 -3.20 13.39 -38.39
N PRO A 484 -4.04 13.31 -39.45
CA PRO A 484 -3.58 13.21 -40.84
C PRO A 484 -2.65 14.35 -41.29
N ALA A 485 -2.77 15.53 -40.67
CA ALA A 485 -1.95 16.70 -40.97
C ALA A 485 -0.46 16.54 -40.62
N LEU A 486 -0.09 15.55 -39.80
CA LEU A 486 1.29 15.33 -39.37
C LEU A 486 2.06 14.32 -40.24
N HIS A 487 1.38 13.58 -41.13
CA HIS A 487 1.98 12.53 -41.97
C HIS A 487 2.80 11.47 -41.20
N LEU A 488 2.37 11.13 -39.98
CA LEU A 488 3.07 10.18 -39.07
C LEU A 488 2.32 8.86 -38.85
N ASP A 489 1.36 8.51 -39.72
CA ASP A 489 0.45 7.36 -39.52
C ASP A 489 1.19 6.03 -39.32
N HIS A 490 2.27 5.78 -40.09
CA HIS A 490 3.06 4.56 -39.94
C HIS A 490 3.73 4.47 -38.55
N LEU A 491 4.21 5.60 -38.02
CA LEU A 491 4.82 5.64 -36.69
C LEU A 491 3.75 5.42 -35.60
N ALA A 492 2.55 5.99 -35.79
CA ALA A 492 1.42 5.79 -34.90
C ALA A 492 1.02 4.31 -34.81
N HIS A 493 0.89 3.60 -35.94
CA HIS A 493 0.58 2.17 -35.95
C HIS A 493 1.67 1.29 -35.30
N LEU A 494 2.94 1.68 -35.42
CA LEU A 494 4.04 0.96 -34.78
C LEU A 494 4.01 1.18 -33.25
N LEU A 495 3.81 2.42 -32.81
CA LEU A 495 3.72 2.76 -31.38
C LEU A 495 2.48 2.15 -30.72
N ASP A 496 1.34 2.11 -31.42
CA ASP A 496 0.11 1.46 -30.95
C ASP A 496 0.37 -0.02 -30.59
N LYS A 497 1.12 -0.75 -31.43
CA LYS A 497 1.52 -2.13 -31.15
C LYS A 497 2.51 -2.26 -29.99
N VAL A 498 3.45 -1.34 -29.84
CA VAL A 498 4.46 -1.37 -28.76
C VAL A 498 3.82 -1.05 -27.41
N PHE A 499 2.94 -0.04 -27.37
CA PHE A 499 2.28 0.42 -26.15
C PHE A 499 1.16 -0.51 -25.68
N LEU A 500 0.79 -1.53 -26.46
CA LEU A 500 -0.09 -2.61 -26.02
C LEU A 500 0.37 -3.19 -24.68
N ILE A 501 1.67 -3.22 -24.36
CA ILE A 501 2.19 -3.74 -23.08
C ILE A 501 1.65 -3.03 -21.82
N PHE A 502 1.16 -1.79 -21.95
CA PHE A 502 0.66 -1.00 -20.83
C PHE A 502 -0.86 -1.14 -20.70
N PRO A 503 -1.37 -1.69 -19.57
CA PRO A 503 -2.81 -1.84 -19.36
C PRO A 503 -3.60 -0.53 -19.41
N ASN A 504 -3.05 0.56 -18.86
CA ASN A 504 -3.72 1.87 -18.86
C ASN A 504 -3.88 2.44 -20.27
N TYR A 505 -2.87 2.27 -21.12
CA TYR A 505 -2.96 2.66 -22.53
C TYR A 505 -4.09 1.90 -23.24
N CYS A 506 -4.13 0.57 -23.04
CA CYS A 506 -5.19 -0.27 -23.61
C CYS A 506 -6.58 0.18 -23.16
N LEU A 507 -6.77 0.54 -21.88
CA LEU A 507 -8.04 1.05 -21.38
C LEU A 507 -8.44 2.37 -22.07
N GLY A 508 -7.52 3.33 -22.18
CA GLY A 508 -7.79 4.60 -22.85
C GLY A 508 -8.17 4.41 -24.32
N MET A 509 -7.44 3.56 -25.04
CA MET A 509 -7.74 3.24 -26.43
C MET A 509 -9.05 2.46 -26.59
N CYS A 510 -9.36 1.49 -25.72
CA CYS A 510 -10.65 0.80 -25.71
C CYS A 510 -11.81 1.79 -25.63
N VAL A 511 -11.80 2.68 -24.64
CA VAL A 511 -12.90 3.62 -24.41
C VAL A 511 -13.02 4.63 -25.55
N SER A 512 -11.89 5.16 -26.03
CA SER A 512 -11.87 6.13 -27.13
C SER A 512 -12.35 5.50 -28.45
N GLN A 513 -11.84 4.32 -28.83
CA GLN A 513 -12.22 3.65 -30.08
C GLN A 513 -13.66 3.11 -30.02
N PHE A 514 -14.10 2.61 -28.86
CA PHE A 514 -15.49 2.18 -28.67
C PHE A 514 -16.46 3.35 -28.90
N TYR A 515 -16.18 4.51 -28.30
CA TYR A 515 -17.00 5.71 -28.46
C TYR A 515 -16.98 6.20 -29.92
N GLN A 516 -15.80 6.24 -30.56
CA GLN A 516 -15.67 6.63 -31.97
C GLN A 516 -16.44 5.70 -32.91
N ASN A 517 -16.35 4.38 -32.72
CA ASN A 517 -17.07 3.41 -33.53
C ASN A 517 -18.60 3.57 -33.38
N PHE A 518 -19.09 3.86 -32.16
CA PHE A 518 -20.50 4.16 -31.94
C PHE A 518 -20.96 5.41 -32.71
N GLU A 519 -20.22 6.51 -32.65
CA GLU A 519 -20.55 7.73 -33.41
C GLU A 519 -20.54 7.47 -34.92
N PHE A 520 -19.55 6.72 -35.43
CA PHE A 520 -19.50 6.36 -36.85
C PHE A 520 -20.69 5.50 -37.28
N ILE A 521 -21.09 4.52 -36.47
CA ILE A 521 -22.28 3.71 -36.78
C ILE A 521 -23.54 4.58 -36.76
N LYS A 522 -23.74 5.40 -35.72
CA LYS A 522 -24.90 6.29 -35.59
C LYS A 522 -25.01 7.27 -36.75
N PHE A 523 -23.89 7.81 -37.21
CA PHE A 523 -23.86 8.72 -38.36
C PHE A 523 -24.06 7.98 -39.70
N CYS A 524 -23.27 6.95 -40.00
CA CYS A 524 -23.30 6.29 -41.30
C CYS A 524 -24.59 5.51 -41.57
N THR A 525 -25.32 5.11 -40.51
CA THR A 525 -26.62 4.43 -40.63
C THR A 525 -27.84 5.36 -40.59
N SER A 526 -27.64 6.66 -40.33
CA SER A 526 -28.73 7.63 -40.18
C SER A 526 -29.53 7.87 -41.48
N SER A 527 -28.87 7.85 -42.64
CA SER A 527 -29.51 8.10 -43.94
C SER A 527 -28.73 7.46 -45.09
N PRO A 528 -29.38 7.12 -46.21
CA PRO A 528 -28.70 6.57 -47.39
C PRO A 528 -27.66 7.53 -47.99
N PHE A 529 -27.85 8.84 -47.79
CA PHE A 529 -26.87 9.86 -48.20
C PHE A 529 -25.63 9.86 -47.28
N SER A 530 -25.81 9.67 -45.97
CA SER A 530 -24.72 9.52 -45.00
C SER A 530 -23.87 8.29 -45.30
N GLU A 531 -24.48 7.19 -45.73
CA GLU A 531 -23.76 5.97 -46.14
C GLU A 531 -22.86 6.23 -47.36
N LEU A 532 -23.35 6.98 -48.34
CA LEU A 532 -22.57 7.38 -49.52
C LEU A 532 -21.40 8.29 -49.14
N ILE A 533 -21.59 9.21 -48.20
CA ILE A 533 -20.53 10.08 -47.68
C ILE A 533 -19.45 9.25 -46.98
N CYS A 534 -19.84 8.32 -46.10
CA CYS A 534 -18.88 7.45 -45.40
C CYS A 534 -18.07 6.59 -46.39
N LYS A 535 -18.69 6.08 -47.46
CA LYS A 535 -18.01 5.36 -48.55
C LYS A 535 -17.05 6.26 -49.33
N THR A 536 -17.45 7.51 -49.59
CA THR A 536 -16.62 8.47 -50.35
C THR A 536 -15.41 8.96 -49.54
N LEU A 537 -15.58 9.13 -48.23
CA LEU A 537 -14.52 9.53 -47.29
C LEU A 537 -13.66 8.35 -46.79
N ASN A 538 -13.93 7.13 -47.28
CA ASN A 538 -13.26 5.88 -46.89
C ASN A 538 -13.26 5.63 -45.36
N ILE A 539 -14.37 5.97 -44.69
CA ILE A 539 -14.52 5.78 -43.25
C ILE A 539 -14.92 4.33 -42.99
N THR A 540 -14.08 3.61 -42.27
CA THR A 540 -14.34 2.24 -41.86
C THR A 540 -14.96 2.21 -40.45
N TYR A 541 -16.06 1.48 -40.30
CA TYR A 541 -16.67 1.17 -39.02
C TYR A 541 -16.92 -0.33 -38.92
N GLN A 542 -17.02 -0.86 -37.71
CA GLN A 542 -17.25 -2.28 -37.46
C GLN A 542 -18.55 -2.46 -36.69
N LEU A 543 -19.53 -3.15 -37.27
CA LEU A 543 -20.78 -3.48 -36.58
C LEU A 543 -20.53 -4.37 -35.35
N ASN A 544 -19.52 -5.24 -35.42
CA ASN A 544 -19.03 -5.97 -34.25
C ASN A 544 -17.97 -5.14 -33.53
N TYR A 545 -18.33 -4.59 -32.37
CA TYR A 545 -17.42 -3.81 -31.52
C TYR A 545 -16.17 -4.60 -31.09
N PHE A 546 -16.27 -5.92 -30.96
CA PHE A 546 -15.18 -6.81 -30.56
C PHE A 546 -14.28 -7.26 -31.72
N SER A 547 -14.41 -6.64 -32.90
CA SER A 547 -13.52 -6.95 -34.02
C SER A 547 -12.05 -6.70 -33.68
N MET A 548 -11.16 -7.48 -34.31
CA MET A 548 -9.71 -7.30 -34.26
C MET A 548 -9.21 -6.24 -35.24
N SER A 549 -10.01 -5.92 -36.25
CA SER A 549 -9.73 -4.84 -37.21
C SER A 549 -10.11 -3.49 -36.61
N GLU A 550 -9.31 -2.46 -36.90
CA GLU A 550 -9.63 -1.07 -36.54
C GLU A 550 -10.95 -0.64 -37.24
N PRO A 551 -11.85 0.09 -36.56
CA PRO A 551 -11.79 0.66 -35.19
C PRO A 551 -12.36 -0.25 -34.05
N GLY A 552 -12.27 -1.57 -34.16
CA GLY A 552 -12.71 -2.51 -33.11
C GLY A 552 -11.78 -2.60 -31.89
N VAL A 553 -12.34 -2.93 -30.72
CA VAL A 553 -11.60 -3.00 -29.44
C VAL A 553 -11.00 -4.38 -29.14
N GLY A 554 -11.27 -5.39 -29.95
CA GLY A 554 -10.91 -6.79 -29.68
C GLY A 554 -9.41 -7.00 -29.45
N ARG A 555 -8.56 -6.27 -30.19
CA ARG A 555 -7.10 -6.34 -30.08
C ARG A 555 -6.59 -5.96 -28.68
N PHE A 556 -7.19 -4.95 -28.07
CA PHE A 556 -6.82 -4.49 -26.73
C PHE A 556 -7.32 -5.45 -25.65
N LEU A 557 -8.51 -6.02 -25.81
CA LEU A 557 -9.06 -6.99 -24.87
C LEU A 557 -8.25 -8.28 -24.81
N VAL A 558 -7.82 -8.79 -25.97
CA VAL A 558 -6.93 -9.96 -26.02
C VAL A 558 -5.57 -9.63 -25.42
N SER A 559 -5.03 -8.44 -25.71
CA SER A 559 -3.79 -7.96 -25.09
C SER A 559 -3.88 -7.93 -23.55
N LEU A 560 -4.96 -7.37 -22.99
CA LEU A 560 -5.20 -7.32 -21.53
C LEU A 560 -5.32 -8.74 -20.92
N SER A 561 -6.03 -9.64 -21.61
CA SER A 561 -6.19 -11.03 -21.16
C SER A 561 -4.85 -11.77 -21.09
N VAL A 562 -4.02 -11.63 -22.14
CA VAL A 562 -2.68 -12.22 -22.21
C VAL A 562 -1.74 -11.60 -21.17
N GLN A 563 -1.77 -10.28 -20.99
CA GLN A 563 -0.96 -9.58 -20.00
C GLN A 563 -1.23 -10.07 -18.58
N GLY A 564 -2.50 -10.18 -18.18
CA GLY A 564 -2.85 -10.68 -16.85
C GLY A 564 -2.29 -12.08 -16.59
N ALA A 565 -2.36 -12.98 -17.59
CA ALA A 565 -1.76 -14.31 -17.49
C ALA A 565 -0.22 -14.24 -17.39
N VAL A 566 0.44 -13.48 -18.26
CA VAL A 566 1.91 -13.32 -18.28
C VAL A 566 2.42 -12.73 -16.97
N PHE A 567 1.79 -11.68 -16.45
CA PHE A 567 2.20 -11.05 -15.20
C PHE A 567 2.01 -11.96 -13.98
N ASN A 568 0.94 -12.76 -13.94
CA ASN A 568 0.79 -13.79 -12.90
C ASN A 568 1.86 -14.88 -13.00
N ILE A 569 2.16 -15.37 -14.19
CA ILE A 569 3.23 -16.37 -14.40
C ILE A 569 4.58 -15.80 -13.96
N LEU A 570 4.89 -14.56 -14.34
CA LEU A 570 6.12 -13.87 -13.96
C LEU A 570 6.20 -13.68 -12.43
N LEU A 571 5.08 -13.35 -11.79
CA LEU A 571 4.99 -13.20 -10.33
C LEU A 571 5.34 -14.51 -9.61
N PHE A 572 4.76 -15.63 -10.06
CA PHE A 572 5.10 -16.95 -9.54
C PHE A 572 6.56 -17.32 -9.82
N ALA A 573 7.10 -16.99 -11.00
CA ALA A 573 8.48 -17.28 -11.37
C ALA A 573 9.51 -16.52 -10.50
N ILE A 574 9.24 -15.24 -10.19
CA ILE A 574 10.07 -14.41 -9.31
C ILE A 574 10.06 -14.98 -7.89
N GLU A 575 8.88 -15.30 -7.35
CA GLU A 575 8.74 -15.78 -5.96
C GLU A 575 9.24 -17.20 -5.73
N MET A 576 9.10 -18.09 -6.72
CA MET A 576 9.68 -19.43 -6.67
C MET A 576 11.22 -19.40 -6.74
N GLN A 577 11.83 -18.20 -6.79
CA GLN A 577 13.26 -17.99 -6.95
C GLN A 577 13.82 -18.78 -8.15
N CYS A 578 12.98 -19.10 -9.15
CA CYS A 578 13.31 -20.00 -10.24
C CYS A 578 14.48 -19.43 -11.04
N VAL A 579 14.51 -18.10 -11.19
CA VAL A 579 15.62 -17.34 -11.80
C VAL A 579 16.90 -17.44 -10.95
N ARG A 580 16.82 -17.32 -9.62
CA ARG A 580 18.00 -17.47 -8.74
C ARG A 580 18.49 -18.92 -8.68
N THR A 581 17.61 -19.91 -8.77
CA THR A 581 17.97 -21.33 -8.76
C THR A 581 18.54 -21.75 -10.11
N LEU A 582 17.99 -21.26 -11.22
CA LEU A 582 18.53 -21.44 -12.57
C LEU A 582 19.88 -20.72 -12.73
N TRP A 583 19.99 -19.49 -12.25
CA TRP A 583 21.25 -18.75 -12.24
C TRP A 583 22.26 -19.36 -11.28
N ARG A 584 21.84 -19.91 -10.13
CA ARG A 584 22.70 -20.73 -9.25
C ARG A 584 23.12 -22.04 -9.92
N LEU A 585 22.27 -22.72 -10.68
CA LEU A 585 22.63 -23.92 -11.44
C LEU A 585 23.66 -23.59 -12.52
N LEU A 586 23.39 -22.56 -13.34
CA LEU A 586 24.29 -22.04 -14.38
C LEU A 586 25.62 -21.55 -13.80
N THR A 587 25.58 -20.79 -12.70
CA THR A 587 26.80 -20.32 -12.03
C THR A 587 27.47 -21.43 -11.23
N SER A 588 26.78 -22.44 -10.70
CA SER A 588 27.42 -23.56 -9.97
C SER A 588 28.31 -24.41 -10.87
N LEU A 589 27.97 -24.52 -12.16
CA LEU A 589 28.82 -25.13 -13.18
C LEU A 589 30.15 -24.36 -13.36
N VAL A 590 30.15 -23.05 -13.09
CA VAL A 590 31.34 -22.17 -13.15
C VAL A 590 32.02 -21.99 -11.78
N ARG A 591 31.26 -22.06 -10.68
CA ARG A 591 31.64 -21.62 -9.33
C ARG A 591 32.00 -22.77 -8.37
N LYS A 592 31.61 -24.04 -8.67
CA LYS A 592 32.08 -25.23 -7.93
C LYS A 592 33.61 -25.33 -7.88
N ARG A 593 34.32 -24.70 -8.82
CA ARG A 593 35.79 -24.67 -8.86
C ARG A 593 36.44 -23.56 -8.00
N LYS A 594 35.68 -22.59 -7.46
CA LYS A 594 36.22 -21.42 -6.75
C LYS A 594 35.76 -21.23 -5.30
N GLN A 595 34.70 -21.89 -4.84
CA GLN A 595 34.18 -21.71 -3.45
C GLN A 595 34.66 -22.75 -2.43
N LEU A 596 35.11 -23.91 -2.90
CA LEU A 596 35.71 -24.95 -2.04
C LEU A 596 36.97 -24.49 -1.27
N PRO A 597 37.88 -23.64 -1.82
CA PRO A 597 39.14 -23.31 -1.13
C PRO A 597 38.96 -22.42 0.11
N LEU A 598 37.91 -21.61 0.16
CA LEU A 598 37.72 -20.61 1.23
C LEU A 598 37.20 -21.21 2.56
N ILE A 599 36.66 -22.43 2.52
CA ILE A 599 36.19 -23.16 3.72
C ILE A 599 37.30 -24.09 4.24
N GLU A 600 38.20 -24.57 3.36
CA GLU A 600 39.38 -25.37 3.74
C GLU A 600 40.52 -24.51 4.31
N ASP A 601 40.68 -23.24 3.89
CA ASP A 601 41.79 -22.37 4.31
C ASP A 601 41.55 -21.59 5.62
N ALA A 602 40.39 -21.74 6.28
CA ALA A 602 40.17 -21.17 7.61
C ALA A 602 40.88 -22.05 8.64
N ALA A 603 42.08 -21.63 9.05
CA ALA A 603 42.87 -22.29 10.10
C ALA A 603 41.97 -22.71 11.27
N LEU A 604 41.92 -24.01 11.55
CA LEU A 604 41.25 -24.58 12.73
C LEU A 604 41.82 -23.88 13.97
N LEU A 605 41.07 -22.90 14.48
CA LEU A 605 41.23 -22.47 15.86
C LEU A 605 41.01 -23.72 16.74
N PRO A 606 41.77 -23.89 17.84
CA PRO A 606 41.54 -24.99 18.75
C PRO A 606 40.08 -24.92 19.23
N GLU A 607 39.28 -25.90 18.85
CA GLU A 607 37.88 -26.03 19.28
C GLU A 607 37.86 -26.50 20.74
N ASP A 608 36.96 -25.93 21.53
CA ASP A 608 36.76 -26.38 22.91
C ASP A 608 36.29 -27.84 22.92
N ARG A 609 36.67 -28.56 23.98
CA ARG A 609 36.46 -30.01 24.07
C ARG A 609 34.97 -30.39 24.03
N ASP A 610 34.13 -29.61 24.68
CA ASP A 610 32.67 -29.75 24.68
C ASP A 610 32.06 -29.53 23.29
N VAL A 611 32.54 -28.52 22.54
CA VAL A 611 32.10 -28.25 21.16
C VAL A 611 32.50 -29.39 20.22
N ALA A 612 33.71 -29.93 20.38
CA ALA A 612 34.19 -31.07 19.59
C ALA A 612 33.40 -32.36 19.92
N GLU A 613 33.10 -32.60 21.20
CA GLU A 613 32.27 -33.73 21.65
C GLU A 613 30.83 -33.63 21.11
N GLU A 614 30.20 -32.45 21.14
CA GLU A 614 28.86 -32.23 20.59
C GLU A 614 28.84 -32.36 19.05
N ARG A 615 29.86 -31.82 18.35
CA ARG A 615 30.00 -32.03 16.90
C ARG A 615 30.12 -33.53 16.58
N LYS A 616 30.96 -34.26 17.31
CA LYS A 616 31.13 -35.70 17.12
C LYS A 616 29.82 -36.44 17.36
N ARG A 617 29.10 -36.10 18.44
CA ARG A 617 27.76 -36.63 18.73
C ARG A 617 26.81 -36.41 17.54
N VAL A 618 26.69 -35.17 17.06
CA VAL A 618 25.80 -34.80 15.94
C VAL A 618 26.14 -35.51 14.62
N LEU A 619 27.42 -35.74 14.33
CA LEU A 619 27.88 -36.42 13.11
C LEU A 619 27.72 -37.94 13.18
N GLU A 620 27.88 -38.53 14.37
CA GLU A 620 27.67 -39.97 14.62
C GLU A 620 26.17 -40.34 14.67
N CYS A 621 25.29 -39.37 15.00
CA CYS A 621 23.84 -39.54 14.98
C CYS A 621 23.30 -39.75 13.55
N GLN A 622 22.51 -40.80 13.33
CA GLN A 622 21.68 -40.90 12.12
C GLN A 622 20.50 -39.91 12.25
N PRO A 623 20.45 -38.84 11.42
CA PRO A 623 19.54 -37.71 11.66
C PRO A 623 18.05 -38.06 11.56
N VAL A 624 17.70 -39.15 10.87
CA VAL A 624 16.30 -39.58 10.69
C VAL A 624 15.78 -40.35 11.92
N VAL A 625 16.62 -41.18 12.55
CA VAL A 625 16.19 -42.10 13.61
C VAL A 625 16.11 -41.39 14.96
N GLU A 626 17.09 -40.55 15.29
CA GLU A 626 17.13 -39.85 16.58
C GLU A 626 16.26 -38.58 16.60
N SER A 627 16.00 -37.98 15.43
CA SER A 627 15.08 -36.84 15.33
C SER A 627 13.62 -37.22 15.63
N MET A 628 13.24 -38.46 15.34
CA MET A 628 11.93 -38.99 15.71
C MET A 628 11.83 -39.34 17.21
N VAL A 629 12.93 -39.77 17.84
CA VAL A 629 12.90 -40.40 19.18
C VAL A 629 13.37 -39.47 20.31
N GLY A 630 14.33 -38.56 20.10
CA GLY A 630 14.94 -37.76 21.19
C GLY A 630 15.21 -36.27 20.91
N SER A 631 15.58 -35.88 19.68
CA SER A 631 16.09 -34.52 19.38
C SER A 631 15.36 -33.88 18.19
N PRO A 632 14.32 -33.05 18.41
CA PRO A 632 13.51 -32.50 17.33
C PRO A 632 14.26 -31.50 16.44
N LEU A 633 15.39 -30.94 16.89
CA LEU A 633 16.25 -30.06 16.08
C LEU A 633 17.69 -30.60 16.05
N ILE A 634 18.24 -30.80 14.86
CA ILE A 634 19.63 -31.21 14.63
C ILE A 634 20.24 -30.31 13.56
N LEU A 635 21.36 -29.65 13.87
CA LEU A 635 22.16 -28.82 12.96
C LEU A 635 23.45 -29.55 12.63
N GLN A 636 23.76 -29.78 11.35
CA GLN A 636 24.98 -30.48 10.92
C GLN A 636 25.86 -29.55 10.09
N GLU A 637 26.99 -29.12 10.67
CA GLU A 637 28.01 -28.28 10.03
C GLU A 637 27.43 -27.08 9.25
N LEU A 638 26.44 -26.41 9.83
CA LEU A 638 25.70 -25.35 9.16
C LEU A 638 26.60 -24.12 8.94
N SER A 639 26.81 -23.74 7.67
CA SER A 639 27.65 -22.59 7.30
C SER A 639 26.94 -21.62 6.35
N LYS A 640 27.25 -20.32 6.50
CA LYS A 640 26.75 -19.24 5.64
C LYS A 640 27.87 -18.28 5.24
N VAL A 641 28.01 -18.09 3.93
CA VAL A 641 28.91 -17.08 3.35
C VAL A 641 28.10 -16.06 2.56
N TYR A 642 28.20 -14.79 2.93
CA TYR A 642 27.67 -13.68 2.13
C TYR A 642 28.75 -13.23 1.13
N SER A 643 28.39 -13.07 -0.15
CA SER A 643 29.32 -12.69 -1.22
C SER A 643 29.13 -11.26 -1.76
N SER A 644 28.29 -10.45 -1.10
CA SER A 644 27.95 -9.09 -1.57
C SER A 644 28.96 -8.08 -1.01
N GLY A 645 29.96 -7.70 -1.80
CA GLY A 645 30.98 -6.70 -1.43
C GLY A 645 32.23 -7.27 -0.74
N GLY A 646 32.31 -8.60 -0.56
CA GLY A 646 33.38 -9.35 0.09
C GLY A 646 32.84 -10.73 0.50
N SER A 647 33.69 -11.76 0.63
CA SER A 647 33.26 -13.06 1.15
C SER A 647 33.32 -13.05 2.69
N ILE A 648 32.20 -12.77 3.34
CA ILE A 648 32.09 -12.76 4.81
C ILE A 648 31.48 -14.10 5.25
N LEU A 649 32.26 -14.88 6.01
CA LEU A 649 31.78 -16.07 6.70
C LEU A 649 30.99 -15.63 7.94
N ALA A 650 29.67 -15.73 7.86
CA ALA A 650 28.76 -15.25 8.91
C ALA A 650 28.42 -16.33 9.94
N VAL A 651 28.42 -17.59 9.51
CA VAL A 651 28.25 -18.77 10.37
C VAL A 651 29.22 -19.83 9.86
N ASP A 652 30.03 -20.40 10.75
CA ASP A 652 31.02 -21.43 10.43
C ASP A 652 30.69 -22.75 11.11
N ARG A 653 30.34 -23.77 10.31
CA ARG A 653 30.17 -25.19 10.67
C ARG A 653 29.45 -25.43 12.01
N LEU A 654 28.36 -24.71 12.26
CA LEU A 654 27.58 -24.84 13.49
C LEU A 654 26.94 -26.24 13.57
N SER A 655 27.27 -27.00 14.63
CA SER A 655 26.75 -28.34 14.88
C SER A 655 26.13 -28.40 16.28
N LEU A 656 24.85 -28.76 16.36
CA LEU A 656 24.06 -28.70 17.61
C LEU A 656 22.86 -29.66 17.54
N ALA A 657 22.58 -30.41 18.61
CA ALA A 657 21.34 -31.18 18.75
C ALA A 657 20.55 -30.77 20.01
N VAL A 658 19.32 -30.29 19.83
CA VAL A 658 18.42 -29.88 20.94
C VAL A 658 17.38 -30.97 21.19
N ARG A 659 17.22 -31.38 22.46
CA ARG A 659 16.31 -32.45 22.91
C ARG A 659 14.88 -31.96 23.10
N LYS A 660 13.92 -32.89 23.14
CA LYS A 660 12.52 -32.58 23.52
C LYS A 660 12.46 -32.05 24.95
N GLY A 661 11.68 -30.99 25.18
CA GLY A 661 11.57 -30.34 26.49
C GLY A 661 12.81 -29.54 26.93
N GLU A 662 13.78 -29.34 26.03
CA GLU A 662 14.96 -28.52 26.28
C GLU A 662 14.72 -27.07 25.81
N CYS A 663 15.24 -26.11 26.57
CA CYS A 663 15.28 -24.69 26.19
C CYS A 663 16.75 -24.30 25.99
N PHE A 664 17.13 -24.00 24.75
CA PHE A 664 18.51 -23.72 24.36
C PHE A 664 18.69 -22.22 24.03
N GLY A 665 19.59 -21.55 24.73
CA GLY A 665 19.92 -20.14 24.50
C GLY A 665 21.16 -19.95 23.61
N LEU A 666 21.01 -19.29 22.46
CA LEU A 666 22.13 -18.75 21.68
C LEU A 666 22.51 -17.37 22.19
N LEU A 667 23.55 -17.32 23.02
CA LEU A 667 24.15 -16.09 23.53
C LEU A 667 25.33 -15.65 22.65
N GLY A 668 25.48 -14.34 22.46
CA GLY A 668 26.64 -13.77 21.78
C GLY A 668 26.47 -12.28 21.48
N PHE A 669 27.53 -11.60 21.08
CA PHE A 669 27.47 -10.18 20.70
C PHE A 669 26.75 -9.97 19.36
N ASN A 670 26.40 -8.71 19.06
CA ASN A 670 25.79 -8.34 17.78
C ASN A 670 26.79 -8.56 16.64
N GLY A 671 26.41 -9.37 15.65
CA GLY A 671 27.30 -9.76 14.55
C GLY A 671 27.88 -11.17 14.66
N ALA A 672 27.67 -11.88 15.78
CA ALA A 672 28.12 -13.26 15.97
C ALA A 672 27.39 -14.32 15.09
N GLY A 673 26.46 -13.91 14.23
CA GLY A 673 25.73 -14.83 13.34
C GLY A 673 24.41 -15.39 13.88
N LYS A 674 24.00 -15.08 15.11
CA LYS A 674 22.74 -15.57 15.74
C LYS A 674 21.50 -15.44 14.83
N THR A 675 21.20 -14.22 14.39
CA THR A 675 20.07 -13.93 13.50
C THR A 675 20.24 -14.59 12.12
N THR A 676 21.48 -14.73 11.64
CA THR A 676 21.79 -15.43 10.38
C THR A 676 21.44 -16.91 10.50
N THR A 677 21.76 -17.55 11.62
CA THR A 677 21.37 -18.93 11.93
C THR A 677 19.85 -19.08 11.88
N PHE A 678 19.10 -18.23 12.57
CA PHE A 678 17.63 -18.29 12.56
C PHE A 678 17.02 -18.06 11.17
N LYS A 679 17.57 -17.15 10.37
CA LYS A 679 17.15 -16.93 8.98
C LYS A 679 17.41 -18.16 8.09
N MET A 680 18.46 -18.91 8.35
CA MET A 680 18.70 -20.19 7.67
C MET A 680 17.70 -21.26 8.11
N LEU A 681 17.43 -21.39 9.41
CA LEU A 681 16.52 -22.41 9.96
C LEU A 681 15.05 -22.18 9.56
N THR A 682 14.65 -20.92 9.43
CA THR A 682 13.30 -20.55 8.98
C THR A 682 13.15 -20.55 7.45
N GLY A 683 14.26 -20.60 6.71
CA GLY A 683 14.30 -20.58 5.25
C GLY A 683 14.21 -19.20 4.60
N ASP A 684 14.45 -18.10 5.35
CA ASP A 684 14.59 -16.75 4.74
C ASP A 684 15.86 -16.66 3.90
N GLU A 685 16.93 -17.30 4.39
CA GLU A 685 18.24 -17.34 3.78
C GLU A 685 18.62 -18.78 3.41
N SER A 686 19.19 -18.99 2.22
CA SER A 686 19.65 -20.32 1.82
C SER A 686 20.97 -20.69 2.51
N VAL A 687 21.09 -21.92 2.98
CA VAL A 687 22.32 -22.48 3.55
C VAL A 687 23.43 -22.58 2.48
N THR A 688 24.69 -22.31 2.85
CA THR A 688 25.85 -22.41 1.94
C THR A 688 26.50 -23.81 1.98
N SER A 689 26.68 -24.36 3.18
CA SER A 689 27.18 -25.72 3.44
C SER A 689 26.53 -26.28 4.70
N GLY A 690 26.47 -27.60 4.83
CA GLY A 690 25.78 -28.30 5.92
C GLY A 690 24.29 -28.51 5.65
N ASP A 691 23.59 -29.13 6.61
CA ASP A 691 22.14 -29.34 6.59
C ASP A 691 21.56 -29.20 8.00
N ALA A 692 20.25 -29.04 8.10
CA ALA A 692 19.53 -29.00 9.36
C ALA A 692 18.26 -29.85 9.26
N PHE A 693 17.93 -30.55 10.34
CA PHE A 693 16.81 -31.47 10.42
C PHE A 693 15.86 -31.02 11.53
N ILE A 694 14.58 -30.89 11.18
CA ILE A 694 13.51 -30.54 12.11
C ILE A 694 12.46 -31.65 12.05
N ASP A 695 12.31 -32.36 13.16
CA ASP A 695 11.37 -33.48 13.31
C ASP A 695 11.45 -34.50 12.16
N GLY A 696 12.69 -34.85 11.79
CA GLY A 696 13.05 -35.80 10.73
C GLY A 696 13.14 -35.21 9.31
N TYR A 697 12.81 -33.93 9.11
CA TYR A 697 12.81 -33.30 7.78
C TYR A 697 14.00 -32.37 7.57
N SER A 698 14.71 -32.55 6.45
CA SER A 698 15.81 -31.67 6.03
C SER A 698 15.27 -30.32 5.55
N ILE A 699 15.90 -29.21 5.97
CA ILE A 699 15.57 -27.85 5.51
C ILE A 699 15.85 -27.69 4.01
N LEU A 700 16.89 -28.35 3.49
CA LEU A 700 17.25 -28.28 2.07
C LEU A 700 16.27 -29.03 1.17
N ARG A 701 15.72 -30.16 1.62
CA ARG A 701 14.85 -31.03 0.81
C ARG A 701 13.35 -30.78 1.04
N ASP A 702 12.95 -30.57 2.29
CA ASP A 702 11.55 -30.62 2.73
C ASP A 702 11.12 -29.32 3.46
N ILE A 703 11.58 -28.15 3.00
CA ILE A 703 11.33 -26.85 3.65
C ILE A 703 9.86 -26.60 4.05
N LYS A 704 8.89 -27.00 3.22
CA LYS A 704 7.47 -26.76 3.50
C LYS A 704 6.97 -27.57 4.70
N LYS A 705 7.45 -28.81 4.86
CA LYS A 705 7.10 -29.67 6.00
C LYS A 705 7.78 -29.16 7.27
N VAL A 706 9.01 -28.68 7.15
CA VAL A 706 9.73 -28.00 8.24
C VAL A 706 8.95 -26.76 8.70
N GLN A 707 8.56 -25.88 7.78
CA GLN A 707 7.82 -24.65 8.09
C GLN A 707 6.52 -24.94 8.86
N GLN A 708 5.76 -25.97 8.45
CA GLN A 708 4.55 -26.37 9.19
C GLN A 708 4.80 -26.82 10.65
N ARG A 709 6.04 -27.21 11.00
CA ARG A 709 6.44 -27.73 12.30
C ARG A 709 7.27 -26.76 13.15
N ILE A 710 7.44 -25.52 12.70
CA ILE A 710 8.18 -24.51 13.46
C ILE A 710 7.29 -23.37 13.92
N GLY A 711 7.57 -22.85 15.12
CA GLY A 711 7.12 -21.53 15.55
C GLY A 711 8.27 -20.55 15.41
N TYR A 712 7.99 -19.33 14.92
CA TYR A 712 9.01 -18.30 14.81
C TYR A 712 8.49 -16.95 15.30
N CYS A 713 9.19 -16.37 16.27
CA CYS A 713 9.03 -14.99 16.70
C CYS A 713 10.25 -14.19 16.22
N PRO A 714 10.13 -13.35 15.18
CA PRO A 714 11.23 -12.53 14.68
C PRO A 714 11.63 -11.41 15.64
N GLN A 715 12.81 -10.81 15.48
CA GLN A 715 13.26 -9.67 16.29
C GLN A 715 12.33 -8.44 16.20
N PHE A 716 11.78 -8.16 15.02
CA PHE A 716 10.82 -7.08 14.79
C PHE A 716 9.38 -7.59 14.85
N ASP A 717 8.44 -6.76 15.32
CA ASP A 717 7.03 -7.14 15.42
C ASP A 717 6.38 -7.29 14.04
N ALA A 718 6.27 -8.53 13.56
CA ALA A 718 5.76 -8.88 12.23
C ALA A 718 4.21 -8.88 12.13
N VAL A 719 3.56 -7.95 12.82
CA VAL A 719 2.10 -7.89 13.01
C VAL A 719 1.44 -6.85 12.09
N LEU A 720 0.20 -7.12 11.66
CA LEU A 720 -0.57 -6.19 10.83
C LEU A 720 -1.35 -5.21 11.71
N ASP A 721 -1.05 -3.93 11.56
CA ASP A 721 -1.57 -2.87 12.42
C ASP A 721 -3.11 -2.72 12.40
N HIS A 722 -3.79 -3.10 11.32
CA HIS A 722 -5.25 -2.92 11.17
C HIS A 722 -6.09 -4.12 11.59
N MET A 723 -5.47 -5.24 11.99
CA MET A 723 -6.18 -6.39 12.55
C MET A 723 -6.21 -6.31 14.08
N THR A 724 -7.10 -7.07 14.72
CA THR A 724 -7.09 -7.26 16.18
C THR A 724 -6.17 -8.40 16.58
N GLY A 725 -5.80 -8.48 17.87
CA GLY A 725 -4.99 -9.59 18.39
C GLY A 725 -5.69 -10.94 18.21
N ARG A 726 -6.99 -11.01 18.49
CA ARG A 726 -7.82 -12.20 18.32
C ARG A 726 -7.91 -12.64 16.85
N GLU A 727 -8.15 -11.72 15.92
CA GLU A 727 -8.19 -12.01 14.48
C GLU A 727 -6.82 -12.51 13.98
N THR A 728 -5.73 -11.92 14.47
CA THR A 728 -4.36 -12.30 14.12
C THR A 728 -4.06 -13.74 14.57
N LEU A 729 -4.32 -14.06 15.84
CA LEU A 729 -4.11 -15.42 16.35
C LEU A 729 -5.02 -16.43 15.67
N SER A 730 -6.30 -16.08 15.44
CA SER A 730 -7.25 -16.95 14.72
C SER A 730 -6.79 -17.23 13.30
N MET A 731 -6.16 -16.25 12.63
CA MET A 731 -5.55 -16.46 11.33
C MET A 731 -4.43 -17.50 11.45
N TYR A 732 -3.43 -17.30 12.31
CA TYR A 732 -2.29 -18.22 12.45
C TYR A 732 -2.69 -19.63 12.91
N ALA A 733 -3.71 -19.75 13.76
CA ALA A 733 -4.32 -21.04 14.13
C ALA A 733 -4.82 -21.80 12.90
N ARG A 734 -5.54 -21.12 11.99
CA ARG A 734 -6.01 -21.72 10.73
C ARG A 734 -4.87 -22.06 9.78
N LEU A 735 -3.81 -21.24 9.74
CA LEU A 735 -2.65 -21.50 8.87
C LEU A 735 -1.91 -22.78 9.25
N ARG A 736 -1.82 -23.06 10.56
CA ARG A 736 -1.23 -24.30 11.10
C ARG A 736 -2.14 -25.53 11.02
N GLY A 737 -3.39 -25.36 10.56
CA GLY A 737 -4.30 -26.48 10.33
C GLY A 737 -5.16 -26.89 11.53
N ILE A 738 -5.29 -26.05 12.56
CA ILE A 738 -6.20 -26.34 13.68
C ILE A 738 -7.64 -26.37 13.14
N PRO A 739 -8.44 -27.45 13.33
CA PRO A 739 -9.82 -27.50 12.84
C PRO A 739 -10.66 -26.35 13.41
N GLU A 740 -11.55 -25.77 12.59
CA GLU A 740 -12.30 -24.53 12.94
C GLU A 740 -13.03 -24.61 14.29
N LYS A 741 -13.52 -25.80 14.67
CA LYS A 741 -14.18 -26.06 15.95
C LYS A 741 -13.31 -25.73 17.18
N TYR A 742 -11.98 -25.90 17.06
CA TYR A 742 -11.03 -25.72 18.15
C TYR A 742 -10.25 -24.40 18.06
N VAL A 743 -10.41 -23.63 16.98
CA VAL A 743 -9.66 -22.38 16.76
C VAL A 743 -9.93 -21.37 17.88
N SER A 744 -11.21 -21.16 18.25
CA SER A 744 -11.57 -20.22 19.32
C SER A 744 -10.97 -20.61 20.66
N GLY A 745 -11.04 -21.90 21.03
CA GLY A 745 -10.47 -22.43 22.27
C GLY A 745 -8.95 -22.24 22.34
N CYS A 746 -8.20 -22.67 21.32
CA CYS A 746 -6.74 -22.51 21.33
C CYS A 746 -6.31 -21.04 21.29
N VAL A 747 -7.05 -20.16 20.60
CA VAL A 747 -6.76 -18.71 20.61
C VAL A 747 -6.97 -18.11 21.99
N GLU A 748 -8.06 -18.47 22.68
CA GLU A 748 -8.33 -17.98 24.04
C GLU A 748 -7.28 -18.48 25.04
N ASN A 749 -6.83 -19.73 24.92
CA ASN A 749 -5.77 -20.28 25.77
C ASN A 749 -4.44 -19.53 25.58
N VAL A 750 -4.08 -19.15 24.33
CA VAL A 750 -2.88 -18.34 24.06
C VAL A 750 -3.03 -16.90 24.55
N LEU A 751 -4.23 -16.30 24.40
CA LEU A 751 -4.50 -14.97 24.93
C LEU A 751 -4.40 -14.93 26.45
N ARG A 752 -4.90 -15.98 27.13
CA ARG A 752 -4.79 -16.18 28.59
C ARG A 752 -3.35 -16.37 29.02
N SER A 753 -2.60 -17.23 28.33
CA SER A 753 -1.23 -17.55 28.73
C SER A 753 -0.29 -16.34 28.67
N LEU A 754 -0.57 -15.39 27.78
CA LEU A 754 0.20 -14.15 27.59
C LEU A 754 -0.45 -12.90 28.22
N LEU A 755 -1.56 -13.07 28.95
CA LEU A 755 -2.33 -11.98 29.57
C LEU A 755 -2.69 -10.85 28.59
N LEU A 756 -3.15 -11.24 27.39
CA LEU A 756 -3.60 -10.33 26.33
C LEU A 756 -5.13 -10.23 26.19
N GLU A 757 -5.91 -10.94 27.01
CA GLU A 757 -7.38 -10.90 27.04
C GLU A 757 -7.98 -9.47 26.99
N PRO A 758 -7.57 -8.49 27.83
CA PRO A 758 -8.19 -7.15 27.82
C PRO A 758 -7.84 -6.32 26.57
N HIS A 759 -6.86 -6.75 25.80
CA HIS A 759 -6.46 -6.11 24.55
C HIS A 759 -6.88 -6.89 23.32
N ALA A 760 -7.39 -8.12 23.46
CA ALA A 760 -7.60 -9.08 22.37
C ALA A 760 -8.42 -8.52 21.19
N ASP A 761 -9.45 -7.73 21.47
CA ASP A 761 -10.36 -7.16 20.46
C ASP A 761 -9.99 -5.72 20.07
N LYS A 762 -8.91 -5.17 20.63
CA LYS A 762 -8.36 -3.88 20.20
C LYS A 762 -7.50 -4.08 18.95
N VAL A 763 -7.48 -3.05 18.11
CA VAL A 763 -6.68 -3.03 16.88
C VAL A 763 -5.19 -2.93 17.24
N VAL A 764 -4.35 -3.74 16.60
CA VAL A 764 -2.91 -3.89 16.92
C VAL A 764 -2.15 -2.57 16.83
N ARG A 765 -2.56 -1.63 15.98
CA ARG A 765 -1.99 -0.27 15.94
C ARG A 765 -2.00 0.44 17.30
N SER A 766 -2.99 0.15 18.16
CA SER A 766 -3.12 0.74 19.50
C SER A 766 -2.32 0.03 20.59
N TYR A 767 -1.66 -1.10 20.26
CA TYR A 767 -0.87 -1.85 21.22
C TYR A 767 0.44 -1.12 21.53
N SER A 768 0.86 -1.18 22.80
CA SER A 768 2.22 -0.84 23.21
C SER A 768 3.23 -1.81 22.57
N GLY A 769 4.50 -1.43 22.50
CA GLY A 769 5.57 -2.29 21.98
C GLY A 769 5.60 -3.65 22.70
N GLY A 770 5.54 -3.66 24.04
CA GLY A 770 5.48 -4.91 24.81
C GLY A 770 4.28 -5.80 24.48
N ASN A 771 3.09 -5.22 24.23
CA ASN A 771 1.91 -6.00 23.84
C ASN A 771 2.00 -6.53 22.40
N LYS A 772 2.62 -5.78 21.47
CA LYS A 772 2.92 -6.30 20.12
C LYS A 772 3.90 -7.46 20.19
N ARG A 773 4.90 -7.37 21.06
CA ARG A 773 5.89 -8.41 21.32
C ARG A 773 5.27 -9.68 21.90
N LYS A 774 4.37 -9.54 22.89
CA LYS A 774 3.56 -10.65 23.41
C LYS A 774 2.74 -11.30 22.30
N LEU A 775 2.08 -10.51 21.45
CA LEU A 775 1.30 -11.05 20.34
C LEU A 775 2.19 -11.82 19.34
N SER A 776 3.37 -11.30 19.02
CA SER A 776 4.37 -11.98 18.19
C SER A 776 4.81 -13.32 18.79
N ALA A 777 5.05 -13.37 20.10
CA ALA A 777 5.32 -14.63 20.81
C ALA A 777 4.13 -15.60 20.72
N GLY A 778 2.90 -15.11 20.93
CA GLY A 778 1.67 -15.91 20.79
C GLY A 778 1.50 -16.54 19.40
N MET A 779 1.89 -15.84 18.33
CA MET A 779 1.90 -16.38 16.97
C MET A 779 2.90 -17.53 16.78
N ALA A 780 4.03 -17.51 17.52
CA ALA A 780 5.00 -18.60 17.50
C ALA A 780 4.51 -19.82 18.31
N LEU A 781 3.80 -19.60 19.41
CA LEU A 781 3.31 -20.65 20.31
C LEU A 781 2.04 -21.36 19.81
N ILE A 782 1.19 -20.67 19.04
CA ILE A 782 -0.10 -21.21 18.60
C ILE A 782 0.07 -22.47 17.74
N GLY A 783 -0.85 -23.43 17.85
CA GLY A 783 -0.80 -24.70 17.12
C GLY A 783 0.24 -25.70 17.61
N GLY A 784 0.98 -25.38 18.68
CA GLY A 784 1.86 -26.32 19.37
C GLY A 784 2.95 -26.94 18.48
N PRO A 785 3.76 -26.15 17.76
CA PRO A 785 4.87 -26.71 16.97
C PRO A 785 5.89 -27.45 17.87
N PRO A 786 6.53 -28.51 17.36
CA PRO A 786 7.57 -29.23 18.10
C PRO A 786 8.82 -28.39 18.38
N VAL A 787 9.15 -27.45 17.50
CA VAL A 787 10.33 -26.56 17.62
C VAL A 787 9.90 -25.09 17.54
N ILE A 788 10.33 -24.27 18.50
CA ILE A 788 9.99 -22.84 18.58
C ILE A 788 11.27 -22.01 18.61
N PHE A 789 11.38 -21.06 17.68
CA PHE A 789 12.47 -20.09 17.60
C PHE A 789 11.99 -18.72 18.09
N LEU A 790 12.65 -18.18 19.11
CA LEU A 790 12.36 -16.87 19.68
C LEU A 790 13.57 -15.94 19.51
N ASP A 791 13.46 -14.97 18.60
CA ASP A 791 14.56 -14.06 18.28
C ASP A 791 14.48 -12.80 19.16
N GLU A 792 15.26 -12.73 20.24
CA GLU A 792 15.29 -11.66 21.25
C GLU A 792 13.92 -11.28 21.85
N PRO A 793 13.10 -12.23 22.32
CA PRO A 793 11.67 -12.04 22.54
C PRO A 793 11.32 -11.02 23.64
N SER A 794 12.24 -10.73 24.55
CA SER A 794 12.11 -9.82 25.69
C SER A 794 12.43 -8.35 25.38
N THR A 795 13.05 -8.05 24.24
CA THR A 795 13.51 -6.69 23.90
C THR A 795 12.35 -5.70 23.86
N GLY A 796 12.47 -4.61 24.63
CA GLY A 796 11.46 -3.55 24.69
C GLY A 796 10.21 -3.89 25.53
N MET A 797 10.22 -4.99 26.28
CA MET A 797 9.18 -5.31 27.26
C MET A 797 9.48 -4.69 28.64
N ASP A 798 8.41 -4.33 29.37
CA ASP A 798 8.51 -4.02 30.79
C ASP A 798 8.89 -5.27 31.61
N PRO A 799 9.48 -5.12 32.81
CA PRO A 799 9.93 -6.26 33.63
C PRO A 799 8.82 -7.26 33.96
N VAL A 800 7.59 -6.79 34.13
CA VAL A 800 6.43 -7.65 34.44
C VAL A 800 6.04 -8.46 33.20
N ALA A 801 5.90 -7.81 32.04
CA ALA A 801 5.65 -8.49 30.77
C ALA A 801 6.71 -9.53 30.41
N ARG A 802 7.99 -9.22 30.69
CA ARG A 802 9.11 -10.14 30.47
C ARG A 802 8.97 -11.40 31.33
N ARG A 803 8.68 -11.28 32.63
CA ARG A 803 8.42 -12.44 33.51
C ARG A 803 7.27 -13.31 32.98
N LEU A 804 6.16 -12.69 32.60
CA LEU A 804 5.00 -13.40 32.08
C LEU A 804 5.28 -14.13 30.75
N LEU A 805 6.09 -13.54 29.88
CA LEU A 805 6.57 -14.20 28.67
C LEU A 805 7.38 -15.44 29.03
N TRP A 806 8.31 -15.32 29.97
CA TRP A 806 9.13 -16.44 30.44
C TRP A 806 8.29 -17.54 31.10
N ASP A 807 7.28 -17.20 31.90
CA ASP A 807 6.33 -18.18 32.46
C ASP A 807 5.57 -18.94 31.36
N ALA A 808 5.22 -18.28 30.25
CA ALA A 808 4.59 -18.93 29.11
C ALA A 808 5.57 -19.83 28.33
N VAL A 809 6.82 -19.41 28.18
CA VAL A 809 7.91 -20.21 27.56
C VAL A 809 8.21 -21.45 28.39
N THR A 810 8.31 -21.31 29.72
CA THR A 810 8.55 -22.41 30.66
C THR A 810 7.43 -23.45 30.61
N ARG A 811 6.16 -23.04 30.66
CA ARG A 811 5.02 -23.94 30.47
C ARG A 811 5.05 -24.65 29.10
N THR A 812 5.47 -23.93 28.06
CA THR A 812 5.60 -24.50 26.71
C THR A 812 6.72 -25.54 26.66
N ARG A 813 7.84 -25.32 27.35
CA ARG A 813 8.93 -26.29 27.51
C ARG A 813 8.45 -27.53 28.25
N GLU A 814 7.72 -27.35 29.35
CA GLU A 814 7.15 -28.45 30.16
C GLU A 814 6.18 -29.33 29.36
N SER A 815 5.50 -28.77 28.36
CA SER A 815 4.70 -29.55 27.39
C SER A 815 5.53 -30.42 26.42
N GLY A 816 6.86 -30.51 26.59
CA GLY A 816 7.76 -31.36 25.82
C GLY A 816 8.28 -30.76 24.51
N LYS A 817 8.09 -29.45 24.29
CA LYS A 817 8.54 -28.76 23.07
C LYS A 817 9.99 -28.28 23.20
N ALA A 818 10.72 -28.27 22.09
CA ALA A 818 12.07 -27.70 22.05
C ALA A 818 11.99 -26.20 21.74
N ILE A 819 12.64 -25.39 22.57
CA ILE A 819 12.64 -23.93 22.43
C ILE A 819 14.08 -23.46 22.24
N ILE A 820 14.28 -22.60 21.24
CA ILE A 820 15.57 -22.01 20.94
C ILE A 820 15.42 -20.50 20.97
N ILE A 821 16.26 -19.85 21.76
CA ILE A 821 16.14 -18.41 22.04
C ILE A 821 17.45 -17.74 21.68
N THR A 822 17.40 -16.59 21.03
CA THR A 822 18.56 -15.70 20.93
C THR A 822 18.38 -14.59 21.97
N SER A 823 19.43 -14.32 22.73
CA SER A 823 19.51 -13.11 23.56
C SER A 823 20.92 -12.55 23.52
N HIS A 824 21.04 -11.28 23.91
CA HIS A 824 22.30 -10.63 24.24
C HIS A 824 22.50 -10.50 25.76
N SER A 825 21.46 -10.82 26.55
CA SER A 825 21.51 -10.82 28.00
C SER A 825 21.78 -12.23 28.53
N MET A 826 22.81 -12.36 29.38
CA MET A 826 23.12 -13.63 30.03
C MET A 826 22.05 -14.01 31.06
N GLU A 827 21.50 -13.03 31.79
CA GLU A 827 20.41 -13.22 32.76
C GLU A 827 19.11 -13.77 32.15
N GLU A 828 18.93 -13.65 30.84
CA GLU A 828 17.75 -14.18 30.16
C GLU A 828 17.94 -15.61 29.64
N CYS A 829 19.20 -16.01 29.46
CA CYS A 829 19.56 -17.35 29.05
C CYS A 829 19.75 -18.29 30.25
N GLU A 830 20.21 -17.75 31.38
CA GLU A 830 20.23 -18.41 32.70
C GLU A 830 18.80 -18.54 33.27
#